data_AF-A0A534A1M5-F1
#
_entry.id   AF-A0A534A1M5-F1
#
_cell.length_a   1.000
_cell.length_b   1.000
_cell.length_c   1.000
_cell.angle_alpha   90.00
_cell.angle_beta   90.00
_cell.angle_gamma   90.00
#
_symmetry.space_group_name_H-M   'P 1'
#
loop_
_entity.id
_entity.type
_entity.pdbx_description
1 polymer ?
#
loop_
_entity_poly.entity_id
_entity_poly.type
_entity_poly.pdbx_seq_one_letter_code
_entity_poly.pdbx_strand_id
1 'polypeptide(L)'
;MPNVNLQIQLTEPGADNILESFIKTGRFQLIDTLVTAEVLNYFINYLKKLTEKLKGWDHRVYFENVTFNLNDSEQAYRDEKVTQLLDEIFYFSSRWSVIALDNVRVLQDENHYPLSSNVILELLTRFTPPQRSNLFISHQLIIKNTEFHSWCWIHFLITRPQFRTLVLELLDDDELEDNLMLLFESLHYAKIKVLEIKNTNLSLECYQALNELITKNYYIEELKINEPTDPESRVIFQEINECLSKDETGQQRFDRERFNQDEFLRLFNKVKNALEHETDEEKIIQFKKELKFILEQKKMEGNKIVREEIKFNPMAIIPKDHAVYYDHAEYIVGRLPLFRLDLNRSIDNQVNTLGYYLLEEALKNNDHFMMNCLLDNGTANLFEQQAGEKPLLLQIYENPDFKKVILDHIYSRQTLITLAQEVLKNYSESQSIMVELAYALINYTKRLEKIIDSYKLSGFERLLNRLRERFELANPSKQREQEFIEIYWRIGKSLTLFHNAGNVTVQSISNAQSTLDEIIAISEHADSGWLRGSELHYKLTKRLDLLKDSMDKNIKSLTKQAQESIHTVKINEDLEINFTEVKKEKTDQKTNIMQECLQNQTQFKTTLTMQQAMELKKISKNSEVLESEPGPSTRFSPRL
;
A
#
# COMPACT_ATOMS: atom_id res chain seq x y z
N MET A 1 21.29 -33.20 43.85
CA MET A 1 22.75 -33.00 43.64
C MET A 1 22.89 -32.31 42.29
N PRO A 2 23.23 -31.01 42.20
CA PRO A 2 23.44 -30.40 40.91
C PRO A 2 24.81 -30.83 40.37
N ASN A 3 24.85 -31.17 39.08
CA ASN A 3 26.06 -31.55 38.36
C ASN A 3 27.14 -30.49 38.59
N VAL A 4 28.27 -30.90 39.17
CA VAL A 4 29.50 -30.12 39.16
C VAL A 4 29.98 -30.11 37.71
N ASN A 5 29.56 -29.11 36.92
CA ASN A 5 30.18 -28.86 35.63
C ASN A 5 31.64 -28.48 35.91
N LEU A 6 32.55 -29.39 35.63
CA LEU A 6 33.99 -29.19 35.73
C LEU A 6 34.40 -28.16 34.68
N GLN A 7 34.41 -26.89 35.07
CA GLN A 7 35.01 -25.83 34.25
C GLN A 7 36.53 -25.98 34.25
N ILE A 8 37.13 -25.80 33.08
CA ILE A 8 38.58 -25.82 32.91
C ILE A 8 39.09 -24.40 33.12
N GLN A 9 40.03 -24.20 34.06
CA GLN A 9 40.71 -22.93 34.20
C GLN A 9 41.53 -22.64 32.93
N LEU A 10 41.18 -21.55 32.26
CA LEU A 10 41.86 -21.15 31.05
C LEU A 10 43.27 -20.66 31.40
N THR A 11 44.25 -21.07 30.61
CA THR A 11 45.67 -20.66 30.72
C THR A 11 46.03 -19.75 29.55
N GLU A 12 47.13 -19.00 29.64
CA GLU A 12 47.58 -18.15 28.53
C GLU A 12 47.77 -18.93 27.21
N PRO A 13 48.40 -20.13 27.15
CA PRO A 13 48.48 -20.90 25.92
C PRO A 13 47.10 -21.32 25.37
N GLY A 14 46.12 -21.56 26.27
CA GLY A 14 44.74 -21.79 25.87
C GLY A 14 44.09 -20.55 25.28
N ALA A 15 44.34 -19.38 25.87
CA ALA A 15 43.87 -18.10 25.37
C ALA A 15 44.47 -17.74 24.00
N ASP A 16 45.76 -18.02 23.78
CA ASP A 16 46.43 -17.88 22.48
C ASP A 16 45.74 -18.69 21.40
N ASN A 17 45.48 -19.98 21.66
CA ASN A 17 44.78 -20.83 20.71
C ASN A 17 43.38 -20.28 20.34
N ILE A 18 42.67 -19.72 21.31
CA ILE A 18 41.34 -19.10 21.09
C ILE A 18 41.49 -17.83 20.23
N LEU A 19 42.46 -16.97 20.53
CA LEU A 19 42.71 -15.73 19.80
C LEU A 19 43.18 -15.99 18.36
N GLU A 20 44.11 -16.94 18.16
CA GLU A 20 44.56 -17.35 16.83
C GLU A 20 43.42 -17.95 16.01
N SER A 21 42.62 -18.82 16.64
CA SER A 21 41.41 -19.38 16.02
C SER A 21 40.40 -18.28 15.67
N PHE A 22 40.21 -17.30 16.56
CA PHE A 22 39.32 -16.17 16.33
C PHE A 22 39.77 -15.34 15.12
N ILE A 23 41.05 -14.98 15.02
CA ILE A 23 41.59 -14.26 13.85
C ILE A 23 41.38 -15.07 12.57
N LYS A 24 41.61 -16.38 12.62
CA LYS A 24 41.52 -17.25 11.44
C LYS A 24 40.08 -17.51 10.97
N THR A 25 39.15 -17.64 11.91
CA THR A 25 37.79 -18.15 11.64
C THR A 25 36.68 -17.13 11.84
N GLY A 26 36.97 -16.01 12.52
CA GLY A 26 35.98 -15.02 12.94
C GLY A 26 35.08 -15.49 14.08
N ARG A 27 35.42 -16.60 14.76
CA ARG A 27 34.63 -17.19 15.85
C ARG A 27 35.37 -17.06 17.18
N PHE A 28 34.84 -16.27 18.10
CA PHE A 28 35.35 -16.19 19.47
C PHE A 28 34.53 -17.11 20.35
N GLN A 29 35.18 -18.11 20.97
CA GLN A 29 34.47 -19.15 21.73
C GLN A 29 35.13 -19.37 23.09
N LEU A 30 34.32 -19.29 24.13
CA LEU A 30 34.63 -19.71 25.50
C LEU A 30 33.57 -20.72 25.92
N ILE A 31 33.98 -21.96 26.17
CA ILE A 31 33.07 -23.09 26.44
C ILE A 31 33.61 -23.84 27.66
N ASP A 32 32.79 -23.98 28.70
CA ASP A 32 33.15 -24.66 29.96
C ASP A 32 34.44 -24.12 30.59
N THR A 33 34.63 -22.79 30.51
CA THR A 33 35.88 -22.15 30.94
C THR A 33 35.72 -21.31 32.20
N LEU A 34 36.70 -21.42 33.10
CA LEU A 34 36.96 -20.47 34.17
C LEU A 34 38.05 -19.48 33.73
N VAL A 35 37.70 -18.20 33.59
CA VAL A 35 38.59 -17.13 33.11
C VAL A 35 39.06 -16.29 34.28
N THR A 36 40.36 -16.27 34.56
CA THR A 36 40.95 -15.45 35.63
C THR A 36 41.14 -14.00 35.18
N ALA A 37 41.37 -13.09 36.14
CA ALA A 37 41.73 -11.70 35.85
C ALA A 37 42.96 -11.57 34.93
N GLU A 38 43.97 -12.43 35.12
CA GLU A 38 45.18 -12.46 34.30
C GLU A 38 44.85 -12.76 32.84
N VAL A 39 44.11 -13.84 32.59
CA VAL A 39 43.72 -14.26 31.23
C VAL A 39 42.73 -13.28 30.60
N LEU A 40 41.82 -12.69 31.39
CA LEU A 40 40.92 -11.65 30.90
C LEU A 40 41.70 -10.41 30.42
N ASN A 41 42.66 -9.93 31.22
CA ASN A 41 43.52 -8.82 30.83
C ASN A 41 44.40 -9.18 29.63
N TYR A 42 44.83 -10.44 29.51
CA TYR A 42 45.53 -10.94 28.34
C TYR A 42 44.68 -10.80 27.08
N PHE A 43 43.43 -11.28 27.09
CA PHE A 43 42.49 -11.12 25.97
C PHE A 43 42.30 -9.65 25.59
N ILE A 44 42.01 -8.78 26.57
CA ILE A 44 41.77 -7.35 26.35
C ILE A 44 43.00 -6.70 25.69
N ASN A 45 44.20 -6.95 26.23
CA ASN A 45 45.42 -6.34 25.73
C ASN A 45 45.81 -6.86 24.35
N TYR A 46 45.54 -8.13 24.07
CA TYR A 46 45.78 -8.72 22.76
C TYR A 46 44.83 -8.15 21.71
N LEU A 47 43.51 -8.15 21.99
CA LEU A 47 42.49 -7.62 21.08
C LEU A 47 42.69 -6.12 20.81
N LYS A 48 43.07 -5.32 21.82
CA LYS A 48 43.44 -3.90 21.65
C LYS A 48 44.57 -3.67 20.65
N LYS A 49 45.52 -4.61 20.56
CA LYS A 49 46.68 -4.52 19.65
C LYS A 49 46.35 -4.96 18.23
N LEU A 50 45.22 -5.65 18.01
CA LEU A 50 44.79 -6.03 16.67
C LEU A 50 44.29 -4.81 15.90
N THR A 51 45.16 -4.27 15.03
CA THR A 51 44.82 -3.13 14.15
C THR A 51 44.07 -3.54 12.87
N GLU A 52 44.12 -4.83 12.50
CA GLU A 52 43.45 -5.33 11.30
C GLU A 52 41.97 -5.63 11.56
N LYS A 53 41.09 -4.80 10.97
CA LYS A 53 39.65 -5.05 10.92
C LYS A 53 39.36 -5.97 9.74
N LEU A 54 39.00 -7.22 10.00
CA LEU A 54 38.61 -8.15 8.94
C LEU A 54 37.26 -7.72 8.35
N LYS A 55 37.26 -7.41 7.05
CA LYS A 55 36.03 -7.13 6.28
C LYS A 55 35.37 -8.45 5.88
N GLY A 56 34.79 -9.16 6.86
CA GLY A 56 34.05 -10.41 6.69
C GLY A 56 32.58 -10.29 7.10
N TRP A 57 31.70 -11.15 6.56
CA TRP A 57 30.24 -11.05 6.71
C TRP A 57 29.60 -12.01 7.74
N ASP A 58 30.37 -12.86 8.44
CA ASP A 58 29.84 -13.91 9.34
C ASP A 58 30.74 -14.16 10.56
N HIS A 59 30.84 -13.18 11.48
CA HIS A 59 31.55 -13.33 12.76
C HIS A 59 30.61 -13.82 13.86
N ARG A 60 31.14 -14.59 14.83
CA ARG A 60 30.33 -15.21 15.90
C ARG A 60 31.01 -15.13 17.26
N VAL A 61 30.21 -14.90 18.31
CA VAL A 61 30.64 -15.01 19.71
C VAL A 61 29.81 -16.07 20.41
N TYR A 62 30.48 -16.97 21.13
CA TYR A 62 29.85 -17.98 21.98
C TYR A 62 30.53 -18.01 23.34
N PHE A 63 29.82 -17.58 24.38
CA PHE A 63 30.17 -17.84 25.77
C PHE A 63 29.18 -18.86 26.32
N GLU A 64 29.65 -20.07 26.60
CA GLU A 64 28.82 -21.17 27.10
C GLU A 64 29.43 -21.70 28.40
N ASN A 65 28.66 -21.64 29.48
CA ASN A 65 29.07 -22.07 30.82
C ASN A 65 30.41 -21.45 31.26
N VAL A 66 30.52 -20.13 31.12
CA VAL A 66 31.74 -19.36 31.42
C VAL A 66 31.65 -18.75 32.81
N THR A 67 32.73 -18.79 33.58
CA THR A 67 32.83 -18.06 34.85
C THR A 67 34.04 -17.14 34.86
N PHE A 68 33.82 -15.85 35.09
CA PHE A 68 34.88 -14.85 35.28
C PHE A 68 35.25 -14.79 36.76
N ASN A 69 36.47 -15.21 37.09
CA ASN A 69 37.04 -15.11 38.43
C ASN A 69 38.06 -13.97 38.50
N LEU A 70 37.61 -12.82 38.99
CA LEU A 70 38.39 -11.58 38.94
C LEU A 70 39.10 -11.21 40.25
N ASN A 71 38.97 -12.03 41.30
CA ASN A 71 39.61 -11.85 42.62
C ASN A 71 39.44 -10.46 43.28
N ASP A 72 38.44 -9.67 42.85
CA ASP A 72 38.17 -8.33 43.36
C ASP A 72 36.78 -8.30 44.03
N SER A 73 36.64 -7.64 45.17
CA SER A 73 35.39 -7.52 45.92
C SER A 73 34.42 -6.51 45.29
N GLU A 74 34.91 -5.51 44.54
CA GLU A 74 34.06 -4.45 43.99
C GLU A 74 33.34 -4.87 42.69
N GLN A 75 32.00 -4.93 42.73
CA GLN A 75 31.16 -5.28 41.58
C GLN A 75 31.39 -4.38 40.37
N ALA A 76 31.56 -3.06 40.58
CA ALA A 76 31.77 -2.10 39.51
C ALA A 76 33.03 -2.39 38.68
N TYR A 77 34.13 -2.79 39.33
CA TYR A 77 35.38 -3.14 38.66
C TYR A 77 35.24 -4.41 37.82
N ARG A 78 34.51 -5.41 38.32
CA ARG A 78 34.26 -6.67 37.60
C ARG A 78 33.40 -6.44 36.36
N ASP A 79 32.32 -5.68 36.51
CA ASP A 79 31.43 -5.31 35.40
C ASP A 79 32.18 -4.53 34.32
N GLU A 80 33.03 -3.58 34.73
CA GLU A 80 33.88 -2.82 33.81
C GLU A 80 34.80 -3.75 33.00
N LYS A 81 35.42 -4.74 33.64
CA LYS A 81 36.35 -5.67 32.98
C LYS A 81 35.67 -6.60 31.98
N VAL A 82 34.53 -7.17 32.33
CA VAL A 82 33.74 -7.99 31.40
C VAL A 82 33.24 -7.14 30.23
N THR A 83 32.78 -5.91 30.53
CA THR A 83 32.35 -4.94 29.51
C THR A 83 33.48 -4.57 28.56
N GLN A 84 34.69 -4.31 29.08
CA GLN A 84 35.89 -4.03 28.28
C GLN A 84 36.23 -5.19 27.35
N LEU A 85 36.15 -6.45 27.81
CA LEU A 85 36.36 -7.60 26.92
C LEU A 85 35.36 -7.60 25.77
N LEU A 86 34.07 -7.43 26.08
CA LEU A 86 33.02 -7.38 25.06
C LEU A 86 33.24 -6.22 24.08
N ASP A 87 33.66 -5.05 24.56
CA ASP A 87 34.01 -3.91 23.72
C ASP A 87 35.12 -4.25 22.73
N GLU A 88 36.21 -4.85 23.20
CA GLU A 88 37.34 -5.20 22.33
C GLU A 88 36.96 -6.30 21.34
N ILE A 89 36.15 -7.28 21.74
CA ILE A 89 35.62 -8.31 20.82
C ILE A 89 34.75 -7.63 19.77
N PHE A 90 33.79 -6.79 20.16
CA PHE A 90 32.88 -6.15 19.20
C PHE A 90 33.57 -5.08 18.35
N TYR A 91 34.65 -4.46 18.81
CA TYR A 91 35.45 -3.55 17.99
C TYR A 91 36.13 -4.25 16.80
N PHE A 92 36.34 -5.56 16.90
CA PHE A 92 36.92 -6.38 15.83
C PHE A 92 36.05 -6.40 14.56
N SER A 93 34.71 -6.36 14.70
CA SER A 93 33.78 -6.42 13.57
C SER A 93 32.51 -5.61 13.82
N SER A 94 32.05 -4.89 12.80
CA SER A 94 30.73 -4.23 12.81
C SER A 94 29.57 -5.16 12.43
N ARG A 95 29.84 -6.43 12.09
CA ARG A 95 28.80 -7.39 11.69
C ARG A 95 29.02 -8.75 12.34
N TRP A 96 27.98 -9.21 13.01
CA TRP A 96 27.93 -10.49 13.72
C TRP A 96 26.75 -11.29 13.17
N SER A 97 26.89 -12.59 13.03
CA SER A 97 25.76 -13.46 12.69
C SER A 97 25.12 -14.00 13.96
N VAL A 98 25.93 -14.33 14.97
CA VAL A 98 25.47 -14.89 16.24
C VAL A 98 26.25 -14.29 17.39
N ILE A 99 25.53 -13.85 18.42
CA ILE A 99 26.09 -13.56 19.73
C ILE A 99 25.31 -14.40 20.73
N ALA A 100 26.00 -15.32 21.38
CA ALA A 100 25.42 -16.26 22.32
C ALA A 100 26.10 -16.17 23.68
N LEU A 101 25.29 -15.88 24.70
CA LEU A 101 25.66 -15.90 26.10
C LEU A 101 24.78 -16.94 26.80
N ASP A 102 25.36 -18.04 27.22
CA ASP A 102 24.65 -19.13 27.88
C ASP A 102 25.34 -19.44 29.21
N ASN A 103 24.64 -19.22 30.31
CA ASN A 103 25.14 -19.50 31.66
C ASN A 103 26.49 -18.81 31.95
N VAL A 104 26.56 -17.49 31.69
CA VAL A 104 27.75 -16.67 31.93
C VAL A 104 27.66 -16.07 33.33
N ARG A 105 28.71 -16.30 34.14
CA ARG A 105 28.73 -15.94 35.56
C ARG A 105 29.99 -15.19 35.96
N VAL A 106 29.93 -14.49 37.09
CA VAL A 106 31.05 -13.88 37.79
C VAL A 106 31.18 -14.52 39.16
N LEU A 107 32.41 -14.90 39.54
CA LEU A 107 32.70 -15.40 40.88
C LEU A 107 32.94 -14.22 41.83
N GLN A 108 32.23 -14.19 42.95
CA GLN A 108 32.41 -13.24 44.05
C GLN A 108 32.28 -13.98 45.38
N ASP A 109 33.28 -13.82 46.27
CA ASP A 109 33.22 -14.34 47.65
C ASP A 109 32.79 -15.82 47.70
N GLU A 110 33.33 -16.64 46.78
CA GLU A 110 33.03 -18.07 46.57
C GLU A 110 31.64 -18.39 45.98
N ASN A 111 30.80 -17.39 45.75
CA ASN A 111 29.50 -17.52 45.09
C ASN A 111 29.57 -17.17 43.61
N HIS A 112 28.71 -17.81 42.81
CA HIS A 112 28.58 -17.54 41.38
C HIS A 112 27.32 -16.72 41.11
N TYR A 113 27.52 -15.52 40.57
CA TYR A 113 26.42 -14.62 40.20
C TYR A 113 26.29 -14.52 38.68
N PRO A 114 25.07 -14.43 38.14
CA PRO A 114 24.82 -14.04 36.75
C PRO A 114 25.47 -12.68 36.40
N LEU A 115 25.56 -12.37 35.11
CA LEU A 115 26.01 -11.05 34.66
C LEU A 115 25.08 -9.95 35.21
N SER A 116 25.66 -8.85 35.68
CA SER A 116 24.88 -7.74 36.22
C SER A 116 24.06 -7.03 35.15
N SER A 117 23.04 -6.30 35.60
CA SER A 117 22.21 -5.44 34.77
C SER A 117 23.00 -4.38 33.97
N ASN A 118 24.13 -3.91 34.51
CA ASN A 118 25.00 -2.96 33.81
C ASN A 118 25.71 -3.60 32.62
N VAL A 119 26.23 -4.82 32.78
CA VAL A 119 26.89 -5.55 31.68
C VAL A 119 25.87 -5.91 30.60
N ILE A 120 24.67 -6.36 31.00
CA ILE A 120 23.58 -6.67 30.07
C ILE A 120 23.10 -5.41 29.34
N LEU A 121 22.88 -4.29 30.05
CA LEU A 121 22.50 -3.04 29.41
C LEU A 121 23.53 -2.63 28.37
N GLU A 122 24.80 -2.59 28.74
CA GLU A 122 25.86 -2.14 27.85
C GLU A 122 25.98 -3.07 26.64
N LEU A 123 25.78 -4.38 26.81
CA LEU A 123 25.66 -5.32 25.68
C LEU A 123 24.51 -4.94 24.75
N LEU A 124 23.32 -4.71 25.32
CA LEU A 124 22.10 -4.43 24.57
C LEU A 124 22.15 -3.08 23.84
N THR A 125 22.65 -2.02 24.46
CA THR A 125 22.77 -0.68 23.86
C THR A 125 23.59 -0.67 22.57
N ARG A 126 24.54 -1.60 22.41
CA ARG A 126 25.35 -1.75 21.19
C ARG A 126 24.53 -2.14 19.96
N PHE A 127 23.33 -2.73 20.10
CA PHE A 127 22.44 -3.07 18.98
C PHE A 127 21.40 -1.98 18.66
N THR A 128 21.55 -0.77 19.20
CA THR A 128 20.62 0.37 19.04
C THR A 128 21.28 1.53 18.26
N PRO A 129 20.59 2.18 17.30
CA PRO A 129 21.15 3.32 16.54
C PRO A 129 21.01 4.69 17.27
N PRO A 130 21.93 5.67 17.10
CA PRO A 130 23.31 5.60 16.64
C PRO A 130 24.26 6.21 17.70
N GLN A 131 24.89 5.42 18.57
CA GLN A 131 25.91 6.01 19.45
C GLN A 131 27.28 6.18 18.78
N ARG A 132 27.72 5.32 17.83
CA ARG A 132 28.96 5.56 17.04
C ARG A 132 28.87 4.91 15.65
N SER A 133 29.61 5.45 14.69
CA SER A 133 29.57 5.28 13.22
C SER A 133 29.81 3.88 12.62
N ASN A 134 29.60 2.80 13.38
CA ASN A 134 29.65 1.43 12.90
C ASN A 134 28.29 0.78 13.17
N LEU A 135 27.44 0.63 12.16
CA LEU A 135 26.19 -0.14 12.28
C LEU A 135 26.54 -1.56 12.73
N PHE A 136 26.15 -1.93 13.95
CA PHE A 136 26.29 -3.28 14.50
C PHE A 136 25.06 -4.10 14.10
N ILE A 137 25.22 -4.93 13.07
CA ILE A 137 24.17 -5.87 12.65
C ILE A 137 24.50 -7.22 13.27
N SER A 138 23.70 -7.69 14.23
CA SER A 138 23.67 -9.12 14.60
C SER A 138 22.53 -9.79 13.84
N HIS A 139 22.68 -11.01 13.32
CA HIS A 139 21.50 -11.73 12.80
C HIS A 139 20.70 -12.38 13.93
N GLN A 140 21.39 -12.89 14.96
CA GLN A 140 20.81 -13.64 16.07
C GLN A 140 21.46 -13.26 17.41
N LEU A 141 20.63 -12.95 18.41
CA LEU A 141 21.02 -12.79 19.81
C LEU A 141 20.46 -13.96 20.63
N ILE A 142 21.33 -14.66 21.35
CA ILE A 142 20.97 -15.78 22.22
C ILE A 142 21.44 -15.41 23.64
N ILE A 143 20.52 -15.29 24.58
CA ILE A 143 20.84 -15.10 25.99
C ILE A 143 20.10 -16.14 26.81
N LYS A 144 20.84 -17.01 27.49
CA LYS A 144 20.28 -18.10 28.29
C LYS A 144 20.83 -18.14 29.69
N ASN A 145 20.01 -18.60 30.63
CA ASN A 145 20.34 -18.72 32.04
C ASN A 145 20.85 -17.38 32.61
N THR A 146 20.16 -16.30 32.22
CA THR A 146 20.48 -14.92 32.64
C THR A 146 19.42 -14.41 33.61
N GLU A 147 19.81 -13.54 34.53
CA GLU A 147 18.85 -12.73 35.27
C GLU A 147 18.09 -11.80 34.32
N PHE A 148 16.82 -11.57 34.63
CA PHE A 148 16.00 -10.61 33.93
C PHE A 148 16.09 -9.24 34.61
N HIS A 149 16.42 -8.23 33.82
CA HIS A 149 16.45 -6.84 34.28
C HIS A 149 15.47 -6.04 33.44
N SER A 150 14.23 -5.92 33.94
CA SER A 150 13.07 -5.36 33.23
C SER A 150 13.38 -4.03 32.54
N TRP A 151 14.00 -3.09 33.25
CA TRP A 151 14.36 -1.78 32.71
C TRP A 151 15.37 -1.83 31.55
N CYS A 152 16.33 -2.78 31.57
CA CYS A 152 17.30 -2.98 30.48
C CYS A 152 16.59 -3.47 29.21
N TRP A 153 15.73 -4.47 29.35
CA TRP A 153 14.99 -5.08 28.24
C TRP A 153 13.94 -4.12 27.66
N ILE A 154 13.22 -3.39 28.52
CA ILE A 154 12.29 -2.32 28.08
C ILE A 154 13.07 -1.29 27.26
N HIS A 155 14.16 -0.73 27.80
CA HIS A 155 14.96 0.28 27.12
C HIS A 155 15.52 -0.21 25.78
N PHE A 156 15.93 -1.48 25.73
CA PHE A 156 16.50 -2.08 24.55
C PHE A 156 15.47 -2.37 23.45
N LEU A 157 14.32 -2.96 23.80
CA LEU A 157 13.33 -3.42 22.83
C LEU A 157 12.55 -2.26 22.21
N ILE A 158 12.43 -1.13 22.91
CA ILE A 158 11.80 0.09 22.37
C ILE A 158 12.73 0.90 21.43
N THR A 159 14.03 0.57 21.34
CA THR A 159 15.04 1.35 20.60
C THR A 159 15.44 0.75 19.24
N ARG A 160 14.56 -0.05 18.62
CA ARG A 160 14.75 -0.71 17.30
C ARG A 160 15.99 -1.64 17.25
N PRO A 161 15.93 -2.81 17.91
CA PRO A 161 17.05 -3.75 17.95
C PRO A 161 17.47 -4.19 16.53
N GLN A 162 18.78 -4.15 16.24
CA GLN A 162 19.35 -4.54 14.94
C GLN A 162 19.66 -6.05 14.85
N PHE A 163 18.67 -6.90 15.18
CA PHE A 163 18.73 -8.35 14.94
C PHE A 163 17.40 -8.93 14.47
N ARG A 164 17.46 -10.12 13.84
CA ARG A 164 16.28 -10.82 13.31
C ARG A 164 15.75 -11.89 14.26
N THR A 165 16.65 -12.54 15.01
CA THR A 165 16.30 -13.66 15.89
C THR A 165 16.70 -13.36 17.32
N LEU A 166 15.77 -13.57 18.24
CA LEU A 166 15.98 -13.51 19.69
C LEU A 166 15.69 -14.88 20.29
N VAL A 167 16.67 -15.44 21.00
CA VAL A 167 16.52 -16.67 21.77
C VAL A 167 16.77 -16.34 23.24
N LEU A 168 15.79 -16.61 24.10
CA LEU A 168 15.84 -16.32 25.52
C LEU A 168 15.57 -17.55 26.38
N GLU A 169 16.31 -17.66 27.47
CA GLU A 169 16.06 -18.58 28.59
C GLU A 169 16.36 -17.80 29.88
N LEU A 170 15.32 -17.45 30.63
CA LEU A 170 15.45 -16.74 31.91
C LEU A 170 15.71 -17.75 33.04
N LEU A 171 16.28 -17.28 34.15
CA LEU A 171 16.44 -18.11 35.34
C LEU A 171 15.08 -18.50 35.91
N ASP A 172 14.98 -19.76 36.36
CA ASP A 172 13.80 -20.31 37.01
C ASP A 172 13.77 -19.85 38.48
N ASP A 173 13.25 -18.64 38.70
CA ASP A 173 13.07 -18.00 40.01
C ASP A 173 11.60 -17.60 40.25
N ASP A 174 11.30 -17.15 41.47
CA ASP A 174 9.94 -16.77 41.89
C ASP A 174 9.37 -15.57 41.09
N GLU A 175 10.21 -14.82 40.36
CA GLU A 175 9.82 -13.65 39.56
C GLU A 175 9.72 -13.96 38.07
N LEU A 176 10.00 -15.20 37.64
CA LEU A 176 10.04 -15.61 36.23
C LEU A 176 8.79 -15.22 35.45
N GLU A 177 7.61 -15.43 36.03
CA GLU A 177 6.33 -15.14 35.38
C GLU A 177 6.15 -13.64 35.13
N ASP A 178 6.34 -12.80 36.16
CA ASP A 178 6.27 -11.34 36.04
C ASP A 178 7.30 -10.80 35.03
N ASN A 179 8.49 -11.39 35.04
CA ASN A 179 9.58 -11.05 34.12
C ASN A 179 9.24 -11.40 32.66
N LEU A 180 8.61 -12.55 32.42
CA LEU A 180 8.12 -12.95 31.09
C LEU A 180 6.99 -12.03 30.61
N MET A 181 6.05 -11.67 31.49
CA MET A 181 4.97 -10.75 31.16
C MET A 181 5.50 -9.38 30.73
N LEU A 182 6.41 -8.79 31.51
CA LEU A 182 7.09 -7.53 31.17
C LEU A 182 7.90 -7.63 29.88
N LEU A 183 8.53 -8.77 29.62
CA LEU A 183 9.24 -9.03 28.37
C LEU A 183 8.27 -9.02 27.18
N PHE A 184 7.13 -9.73 27.27
CA PHE A 184 6.14 -9.78 26.19
C PHE A 184 5.53 -8.40 25.92
N GLU A 185 5.26 -7.60 26.96
CA GLU A 185 4.86 -6.20 26.81
C GLU A 185 5.92 -5.38 26.06
N SER A 186 7.20 -5.54 26.44
CA SER A 186 8.33 -4.84 25.80
C SER A 186 8.52 -5.25 24.34
N LEU A 187 8.28 -6.52 24.02
CA LEU A 187 8.44 -7.09 22.69
C LEU A 187 7.39 -6.60 21.69
N HIS A 188 6.28 -5.98 22.13
CA HIS A 188 5.27 -5.42 21.22
C HIS A 188 5.87 -4.44 20.18
N TYR A 189 6.97 -3.77 20.53
CA TYR A 189 7.60 -2.73 19.71
C TYR A 189 8.84 -3.21 18.94
N ALA A 190 9.30 -4.43 19.20
CA ALA A 190 10.56 -4.93 18.67
C ALA A 190 10.39 -5.50 17.25
N LYS A 191 11.34 -5.18 16.34
CA LYS A 191 11.37 -5.70 14.96
C LYS A 191 12.04 -7.07 14.88
N ILE A 192 11.53 -8.01 15.65
CA ILE A 192 12.07 -9.37 15.77
C ILE A 192 11.26 -10.30 14.87
N LYS A 193 11.96 -11.04 14.02
CA LYS A 193 11.36 -11.98 13.08
C LYS A 193 11.09 -13.34 13.71
N VAL A 194 12.06 -13.83 14.47
CA VAL A 194 12.01 -15.14 15.11
C VAL A 194 12.21 -14.94 16.61
N LEU A 195 11.22 -15.32 17.40
CA LEU A 195 11.28 -15.32 18.86
C LEU A 195 11.31 -16.76 19.36
N GLU A 196 12.29 -17.11 20.17
CA GLU A 196 12.41 -18.41 20.81
C GLU A 196 12.54 -18.22 22.32
N ILE A 197 11.60 -18.80 23.08
CA ILE A 197 11.64 -18.83 24.55
C ILE A 197 11.88 -20.29 24.97
N LYS A 198 13.03 -20.55 25.59
CA LYS A 198 13.47 -21.90 25.98
C LYS A 198 13.17 -22.23 27.43
N ASN A 199 13.06 -23.54 27.69
CA ASN A 199 13.11 -24.19 29.01
C ASN A 199 12.16 -23.64 30.10
N THR A 200 11.13 -22.87 29.73
CA THR A 200 10.11 -22.37 30.65
C THR A 200 8.80 -23.15 30.48
N ASN A 201 8.30 -23.74 31.57
CA ASN A 201 6.89 -24.17 31.63
C ASN A 201 6.05 -22.91 31.78
N LEU A 202 5.56 -22.37 30.67
CA LEU A 202 4.75 -21.16 30.67
C LEU A 202 3.38 -21.43 31.33
N SER A 203 2.94 -20.50 32.17
CA SER A 203 1.60 -20.48 32.74
C SER A 203 0.55 -20.17 31.67
N LEU A 204 -0.73 -20.36 32.01
CA LEU A 204 -1.85 -19.99 31.15
C LEU A 204 -1.81 -18.49 30.80
N GLU A 205 -1.51 -17.66 31.79
CA GLU A 205 -1.36 -16.22 31.70
C GLU A 205 -0.24 -15.85 30.70
N CYS A 206 0.89 -16.54 30.74
CA CYS A 206 1.98 -16.35 29.77
C CYS A 206 1.54 -16.68 28.33
N TYR A 207 0.77 -17.77 28.13
CA TYR A 207 0.24 -18.09 26.80
C TYR A 207 -0.75 -17.04 26.30
N GLN A 208 -1.60 -16.51 27.18
CA GLN A 208 -2.52 -15.42 26.84
C GLN A 208 -1.77 -14.17 26.40
N ALA A 209 -0.73 -13.77 27.14
CA ALA A 209 0.11 -12.63 26.81
C ALA A 209 0.88 -12.83 25.50
N LEU A 210 1.36 -14.05 25.23
CA LEU A 210 1.96 -14.39 23.94
C LEU A 210 0.96 -14.28 22.79
N ASN A 211 -0.27 -14.75 22.97
CA ASN A 211 -1.31 -14.63 21.95
C ASN A 211 -1.60 -13.15 21.64
N GLU A 212 -1.70 -12.32 22.68
CA GLU A 212 -1.86 -10.87 22.54
C GLU A 212 -0.67 -10.23 21.81
N LEU A 213 0.57 -10.60 22.18
CA LEU A 213 1.78 -10.15 21.50
C LEU A 213 1.77 -10.52 20.02
N ILE A 214 1.45 -11.75 19.65
CA ILE A 214 1.42 -12.19 18.23
C ILE A 214 0.32 -11.48 17.45
N THR A 215 -0.82 -11.21 18.09
CA THR A 215 -1.93 -10.47 17.48
C THR A 215 -1.59 -9.00 17.25
N LYS A 216 -0.68 -8.43 18.03
CA LYS A 216 -0.31 -7.00 17.97
C LYS A 216 1.03 -6.73 17.30
N ASN A 217 1.96 -7.67 17.33
CA ASN A 217 3.29 -7.57 16.72
C ASN A 217 3.41 -8.48 15.49
N TYR A 218 3.20 -7.86 14.33
CA TYR A 218 3.26 -8.49 13.02
C TYR A 218 4.66 -8.70 12.46
N TYR A 219 5.73 -8.32 13.18
CA TYR A 219 7.10 -8.65 12.75
C TYR A 219 7.48 -10.08 13.09
N ILE A 220 6.87 -10.66 14.13
CA ILE A 220 7.14 -12.03 14.55
C ILE A 220 6.47 -12.97 13.54
N GLU A 221 7.29 -13.61 12.71
CA GLU A 221 6.86 -14.61 11.73
C GLU A 221 6.97 -16.03 12.30
N GLU A 222 7.87 -16.25 13.25
CA GLU A 222 8.11 -17.57 13.84
C GLU A 222 8.26 -17.44 15.36
N LEU A 223 7.47 -18.22 16.10
CA LEU A 223 7.54 -18.35 17.55
C LEU A 223 7.92 -19.79 17.90
N LYS A 224 8.96 -19.96 18.70
CA LYS A 224 9.43 -21.26 19.19
C LYS A 224 9.30 -21.30 20.70
N ILE A 225 8.29 -22.03 21.16
CA ILE A 225 8.01 -22.27 22.59
C ILE A 225 7.65 -23.74 22.78
N ASN A 226 7.75 -24.22 24.02
CA ASN A 226 7.35 -25.59 24.36
C ASN A 226 5.84 -25.75 24.21
N GLU A 227 5.38 -26.96 23.84
CA GLU A 227 3.96 -27.26 23.83
C GLU A 227 3.44 -27.44 25.27
N PRO A 228 2.32 -26.80 25.65
CA PRO A 228 1.79 -26.92 27.00
C PRO A 228 1.22 -28.30 27.29
N THR A 229 1.25 -28.70 28.57
CA THR A 229 0.67 -29.96 29.03
C THR A 229 -0.80 -29.85 29.40
N ASP A 230 -1.24 -28.68 29.87
CA ASP A 230 -2.61 -28.45 30.30
C ASP A 230 -3.56 -28.16 29.12
N PRO A 231 -4.85 -28.54 29.22
CA PRO A 231 -5.79 -28.39 28.12
C PRO A 231 -6.06 -26.95 27.70
N GLU A 232 -6.10 -26.00 28.64
CA GLU A 232 -6.50 -24.61 28.37
C GLU A 232 -5.40 -23.87 27.58
N SER A 233 -4.14 -23.99 28.01
CA SER A 233 -3.00 -23.41 27.30
C SER A 233 -2.79 -24.05 25.93
N ARG A 234 -3.14 -25.34 25.75
CA ARG A 234 -3.06 -26.01 24.43
C ARG A 234 -3.96 -25.37 23.38
N VAL A 235 -5.15 -24.92 23.77
CA VAL A 235 -6.06 -24.21 22.85
C VAL A 235 -5.40 -22.92 22.38
N ILE A 236 -4.84 -22.13 23.29
CA ILE A 236 -4.15 -20.88 22.95
C ILE A 236 -2.91 -21.13 22.10
N PHE A 237 -2.11 -22.15 22.44
CA PHE A 237 -0.95 -22.56 21.64
C PHE A 237 -1.34 -22.94 20.20
N GLN A 238 -2.47 -23.63 20.02
CA GLN A 238 -3.01 -23.93 18.69
C GLN A 238 -3.41 -22.67 17.94
N GLU A 239 -4.11 -21.72 18.58
CA GLU A 239 -4.49 -20.43 17.96
C GLU A 239 -3.26 -19.64 17.51
N ILE A 240 -2.21 -19.57 18.33
CA ILE A 240 -0.95 -18.93 17.98
C ILE A 240 -0.33 -19.61 16.75
N ASN A 241 -0.24 -20.94 16.75
CA ASN A 241 0.33 -21.70 15.63
C ASN A 241 -0.51 -21.56 14.36
N GLU A 242 -1.83 -21.55 14.45
CA GLU A 242 -2.73 -21.30 13.31
C GLU A 242 -2.53 -19.88 12.75
N CYS A 243 -2.36 -18.88 13.63
CA CYS A 243 -2.05 -17.52 13.23
C CYS A 243 -0.72 -17.44 12.47
N LEU A 244 0.31 -18.14 12.95
CA LEU A 244 1.66 -18.13 12.38
C LEU A 244 1.85 -19.06 11.16
N SER A 245 1.04 -20.13 11.03
CA SER A 245 1.19 -21.18 9.99
C SER A 245 0.46 -20.90 8.68
N LYS A 246 -0.40 -19.89 8.62
CA LYS A 246 -0.84 -19.36 7.33
C LYS A 246 0.43 -18.99 6.57
N ASP A 247 0.56 -19.39 5.29
CA ASP A 247 1.67 -18.99 4.37
C ASP A 247 1.66 -17.47 4.07
N GLU A 248 1.28 -16.69 5.07
CA GLU A 248 1.13 -15.27 5.15
C GLU A 248 2.29 -14.76 6.00
N THR A 249 3.16 -13.97 5.39
CA THR A 249 4.10 -13.13 6.12
C THR A 249 3.35 -12.33 7.19
N GLY A 250 3.99 -11.96 8.30
CA GLY A 250 3.34 -11.10 9.31
C GLY A 250 2.82 -9.79 8.69
N GLN A 251 3.46 -9.37 7.60
CA GLN A 251 2.96 -8.42 6.61
C GLN A 251 1.54 -8.66 6.09
N GLN A 252 1.23 -9.84 5.57
CA GLN A 252 -0.08 -10.17 5.05
C GLN A 252 -1.14 -10.28 6.17
N ARG A 253 -0.74 -10.70 7.39
CA ARG A 253 -1.64 -10.72 8.55
C ARG A 253 -2.05 -9.32 9.00
N PHE A 254 -1.09 -8.40 9.05
CA PHE A 254 -1.33 -6.99 9.32
C PHE A 254 -2.30 -6.36 8.30
N ASP A 255 -2.01 -6.59 7.01
CA ASP A 255 -2.80 -6.05 5.90
C ASP A 255 -4.26 -6.57 5.95
N ARG A 256 -4.47 -7.83 6.34
CA ARG A 256 -5.81 -8.44 6.48
C ARG A 256 -6.60 -7.91 7.67
N GLU A 257 -5.99 -7.75 8.84
CA GLU A 257 -6.71 -7.53 10.11
C GLU A 257 -6.89 -6.07 10.48
N ARG A 258 -6.02 -5.17 10.01
CA ARG A 258 -6.02 -3.76 10.45
C ARG A 258 -6.22 -2.76 9.33
N PHE A 259 -6.04 -3.14 8.07
CA PHE A 259 -5.97 -2.18 6.95
C PHE A 259 -6.62 -2.68 5.65
N ASN A 260 -7.87 -3.11 5.72
CA ASN A 260 -8.70 -3.36 4.54
C ASN A 260 -9.96 -2.45 4.53
N GLN A 261 -10.55 -2.23 3.35
CA GLN A 261 -11.71 -1.35 3.16
C GLN A 261 -12.92 -1.79 4.01
N ASP A 262 -13.08 -3.09 4.22
CA ASP A 262 -14.20 -3.66 4.99
C ASP A 262 -14.07 -3.38 6.48
N GLU A 263 -12.85 -3.32 7.02
CA GLU A 263 -12.57 -2.97 8.41
C GLU A 263 -12.79 -1.48 8.68
N PHE A 264 -12.44 -0.61 7.73
CA PHE A 264 -12.83 0.81 7.80
C PHE A 264 -14.36 0.96 7.77
N LEU A 265 -15.05 0.24 6.88
CA LEU A 265 -16.51 0.26 6.82
C LEU A 265 -17.14 -0.29 8.11
N ARG A 266 -16.56 -1.34 8.71
CA ARG A 266 -16.98 -1.91 10.00
C ARG A 266 -16.81 -0.91 11.14
N LEU A 267 -15.62 -0.31 11.27
CA LEU A 267 -15.33 0.69 12.30
C LEU A 267 -16.18 1.95 12.11
N PHE A 268 -16.38 2.40 10.87
CA PHE A 268 -17.27 3.49 10.56
C PHE A 268 -18.73 3.19 10.97
N ASN A 269 -19.26 2.02 10.60
CA ASN A 269 -20.60 1.60 11.02
C ASN A 269 -20.72 1.46 12.54
N LYS A 270 -19.64 1.04 13.21
CA LYS A 270 -19.57 0.99 14.67
C LYS A 270 -19.56 2.38 15.30
N VAL A 271 -18.81 3.33 14.75
CA VAL A 271 -18.83 4.76 15.15
C VAL A 271 -20.21 5.35 14.92
N LYS A 272 -20.85 5.07 13.77
CA LYS A 272 -22.20 5.51 13.44
C LYS A 272 -23.21 5.02 14.47
N ASN A 273 -23.25 3.70 14.71
CA ASN A 273 -24.16 3.12 15.70
C ASN A 273 -23.90 3.67 17.10
N ALA A 274 -22.63 3.93 17.45
CA ALA A 274 -22.28 4.56 18.71
C ALA A 274 -22.74 6.03 18.77
N LEU A 275 -22.56 6.84 17.73
CA LEU A 275 -23.03 8.22 17.72
C LEU A 275 -24.56 8.33 17.76
N GLU A 276 -25.26 7.36 17.20
CA GLU A 276 -26.73 7.33 17.21
C GLU A 276 -27.32 6.83 18.54
N HIS A 277 -26.61 5.95 19.28
CA HIS A 277 -27.20 5.19 20.39
C HIS A 277 -26.36 5.12 21.69
N GLU A 278 -25.06 5.42 21.64
CA GLU A 278 -24.15 5.37 22.79
C GLU A 278 -24.07 6.76 23.45
N THR A 279 -24.20 6.81 24.77
CA THR A 279 -24.12 8.06 25.55
C THR A 279 -22.76 8.26 26.22
N ASP A 280 -21.88 7.26 26.11
CA ASP A 280 -20.54 7.26 26.68
C ASP A 280 -19.55 8.01 25.77
N GLU A 281 -19.23 9.25 26.18
CA GLU A 281 -18.32 10.13 25.44
C GLU A 281 -16.91 9.54 25.30
N GLU A 282 -16.40 8.77 26.27
CA GLU A 282 -15.04 8.20 26.20
C GLU A 282 -14.95 7.12 25.12
N LYS A 283 -15.98 6.28 24.99
CA LYS A 283 -16.06 5.29 23.90
C LYS A 283 -16.18 5.94 22.54
N ILE A 284 -17.00 6.99 22.42
CA ILE A 284 -17.14 7.76 21.17
C ILE A 284 -15.79 8.40 20.80
N ILE A 285 -15.09 8.99 21.75
CA ILE A 285 -13.77 9.58 21.56
C ILE A 285 -12.77 8.50 21.12
N GLN A 286 -12.78 7.32 21.73
CA GLN A 286 -11.87 6.23 21.37
C GLN A 286 -12.12 5.73 19.94
N PHE A 287 -13.37 5.53 19.53
CA PHE A 287 -13.68 5.14 18.15
C PHE A 287 -13.31 6.21 17.14
N LYS A 288 -13.49 7.50 17.48
CA LYS A 288 -13.02 8.61 16.65
C LYS A 288 -11.50 8.60 16.51
N LYS A 289 -10.76 8.37 17.60
CA LYS A 289 -9.29 8.23 17.57
C LYS A 289 -8.84 7.08 16.67
N GLU A 290 -9.48 5.93 16.75
CA GLU A 290 -9.19 4.76 15.88
C GLU A 290 -9.44 5.06 14.39
N LEU A 291 -10.54 5.75 14.07
CA LEU A 291 -10.86 6.11 12.70
C LEU A 291 -9.93 7.21 12.14
N LYS A 292 -9.56 8.19 12.96
CA LYS A 292 -8.52 9.18 12.60
C LYS A 292 -7.19 8.53 12.34
N PHE A 293 -6.79 7.58 13.18
CA PHE A 293 -5.54 6.85 12.95
C PHE A 293 -5.50 6.25 11.54
N ILE A 294 -6.57 5.57 11.12
CA ILE A 294 -6.67 4.98 9.77
C ILE A 294 -6.58 6.06 8.69
N LEU A 295 -7.26 7.19 8.86
CA LEU A 295 -7.24 8.30 7.90
C LEU A 295 -5.88 9.02 7.84
N GLU A 296 -5.24 9.33 8.97
CA GLU A 296 -3.96 10.04 9.02
C GLU A 296 -2.80 9.27 8.40
N GLN A 297 -2.85 7.93 8.39
CA GLN A 297 -1.88 7.13 7.66
C GLN A 297 -1.85 7.43 6.15
N LYS A 298 -2.95 7.95 5.57
CA LYS A 298 -3.02 8.39 4.17
C LYS A 298 -2.34 9.74 3.91
N LYS A 299 -2.17 10.61 4.91
CA LYS A 299 -1.43 11.89 4.74
C LYS A 299 0.05 11.70 4.41
N MET A 300 0.63 10.60 4.90
CA MET A 300 2.03 10.23 4.60
C MET A 300 2.27 9.87 3.13
N GLU A 301 1.21 9.71 2.34
CA GLU A 301 1.23 9.49 0.88
C GLU A 301 1.60 10.76 0.09
N GLY A 302 1.32 11.97 0.63
CA GLY A 302 1.45 13.24 -0.10
C GLY A 302 2.66 14.10 0.23
N ASN A 303 3.22 13.98 1.43
CA ASN A 303 4.44 14.69 1.81
C ASN A 303 5.61 13.72 1.76
N LYS A 304 6.52 13.91 0.79
CA LYS A 304 7.91 13.46 0.93
C LYS A 304 8.36 13.86 2.33
N ILE A 305 8.49 12.89 3.22
CA ILE A 305 8.89 13.10 4.61
C ILE A 305 10.14 13.97 4.60
N VAL A 306 9.98 15.20 5.10
CA VAL A 306 11.06 16.11 5.42
C VAL A 306 11.89 15.40 6.49
N ARG A 307 12.97 14.74 6.05
CA ARG A 307 13.94 14.03 6.89
C ARG A 307 14.76 14.97 7.79
N GLU A 308 14.42 16.25 7.90
CA GLU A 308 15.31 17.28 8.47
C GLU A 308 14.94 17.80 9.87
N GLU A 309 13.77 17.50 10.43
CA GLU A 309 13.33 18.14 11.70
C GLU A 309 13.27 17.24 12.95
N ILE A 310 13.91 16.07 12.96
CA ILE A 310 14.11 15.31 14.22
C ILE A 310 15.58 15.36 14.61
N LYS A 311 16.03 16.56 15.00
CA LYS A 311 17.28 16.75 15.75
C LYS A 311 16.96 16.82 17.25
N PHE A 312 17.45 15.81 17.97
CA PHE A 312 17.89 15.84 19.37
C PHE A 312 16.91 16.30 20.47
N ASN A 313 16.41 15.33 21.26
CA ASN A 313 16.52 15.39 22.73
C ASN A 313 16.40 13.98 23.36
N PRO A 314 17.51 13.32 23.75
CA PRO A 314 17.52 11.96 24.30
C PRO A 314 16.96 11.79 25.72
N MET A 315 16.47 12.85 26.38
CA MET A 315 15.93 12.79 27.75
C MET A 315 14.48 13.28 27.92
N ALA A 316 13.74 13.50 26.82
CA ALA A 316 12.31 13.73 26.91
C ALA A 316 11.58 12.38 26.99
N ILE A 317 11.46 11.87 28.22
CA ILE A 317 10.71 10.70 28.66
C ILE A 317 9.33 10.68 27.97
N ILE A 318 9.15 9.70 27.08
CA ILE A 318 7.92 9.15 26.47
C ILE A 318 6.65 10.05 26.54
N PRO A 319 6.11 10.55 25.41
CA PRO A 319 4.73 11.02 25.35
C PRO A 319 3.77 9.87 25.66
N LYS A 320 2.90 10.06 26.67
CA LYS A 320 2.10 9.02 27.36
C LYS A 320 1.10 8.22 26.51
N ASP A 321 0.81 8.58 25.26
CA ASP A 321 -0.32 7.99 24.53
C ASP A 321 0.10 7.40 23.17
N HIS A 322 0.98 6.40 23.19
CA HIS A 322 1.35 5.52 22.07
C HIS A 322 2.58 5.92 21.23
N ALA A 323 3.72 5.34 21.59
CA ALA A 323 4.92 5.26 20.75
C ALA A 323 4.79 4.27 19.56
N VAL A 324 3.64 3.58 19.41
CA VAL A 324 3.30 2.68 18.29
C VAL A 324 3.47 3.36 16.90
N TYR A 325 3.37 4.69 16.84
CA TYR A 325 3.13 5.44 15.60
C TYR A 325 4.39 5.86 14.82
N TYR A 326 5.57 5.93 15.45
CA TYR A 326 6.79 6.40 14.79
C TYR A 326 7.43 5.36 13.85
N ASP A 327 7.14 4.06 14.06
CA ASP A 327 7.68 2.95 13.25
C ASP A 327 6.71 2.41 12.19
N HIS A 328 5.40 2.65 12.34
CA HIS A 328 4.42 2.36 11.29
C HIS A 328 4.63 3.20 10.03
N ALA A 329 5.16 4.42 10.16
CA ALA A 329 5.42 5.33 9.05
C ALA A 329 6.35 4.73 7.96
N GLU A 330 7.45 4.07 8.34
CA GLU A 330 8.39 3.45 7.37
C GLU A 330 7.80 2.22 6.69
N TYR A 331 6.97 1.45 7.41
CA TYR A 331 6.29 0.26 6.92
C TYR A 331 5.19 0.61 5.90
N ILE A 332 4.47 1.70 6.16
CA ILE A 332 3.38 2.23 5.33
C ILE A 332 3.92 2.84 4.04
N VAL A 333 5.06 3.56 4.09
CA VAL A 333 5.69 4.20 2.92
C VAL A 333 6.01 3.20 1.79
N GLY A 334 6.41 1.97 2.11
CA GLY A 334 6.73 0.93 1.11
C GLY A 334 5.51 0.25 0.48
N ARG A 335 4.32 0.41 1.06
CA ARG A 335 3.07 -0.26 0.64
C ARG A 335 1.93 0.68 0.29
N LEU A 336 2.19 2.00 0.27
CA LEU A 336 1.26 3.08 -0.09
C LEU A 336 0.20 2.71 -1.16
N PRO A 337 0.51 1.98 -2.24
CA PRO A 337 -0.49 1.58 -3.24
C PRO A 337 -1.63 0.68 -2.75
N LEU A 338 -1.43 -0.12 -1.69
CA LEU A 338 -2.44 -1.01 -1.09
C LEU A 338 -3.39 -0.28 -0.11
N PHE A 339 -3.06 0.96 0.28
CA PHE A 339 -3.79 1.78 1.27
C PHE A 339 -4.90 2.65 0.68
N ARG A 340 -5.34 2.38 -0.55
CA ARG A 340 -6.41 3.14 -1.17
C ARG A 340 -7.76 2.77 -0.54
N LEU A 341 -8.16 3.48 0.50
CA LEU A 341 -9.58 3.72 0.75
C LEU A 341 -10.13 4.39 -0.50
N ASP A 342 -10.76 3.59 -1.36
CA ASP A 342 -11.45 4.09 -2.53
C ASP A 342 -12.75 4.76 -2.07
N LEU A 343 -12.59 5.98 -1.54
CA LEU A 343 -13.71 6.83 -1.18
C LEU A 343 -14.55 7.22 -2.40
N ASN A 344 -14.06 6.97 -3.62
CA ASN A 344 -14.82 7.16 -4.86
C ASN A 344 -15.61 5.91 -5.27
N ARG A 345 -15.55 4.82 -4.49
CA ARG A 345 -16.37 3.64 -4.69
C ARG A 345 -17.84 3.97 -4.41
N SER A 346 -18.71 3.58 -5.34
CA SER A 346 -20.15 3.77 -5.20
C SER A 346 -20.75 2.85 -4.12
N ILE A 347 -21.66 3.38 -3.29
CA ILE A 347 -22.41 2.59 -2.31
C ILE A 347 -23.81 2.29 -2.85
N ASP A 348 -24.21 1.02 -2.78
CA ASP A 348 -25.54 0.38 -2.90
C ASP A 348 -26.53 0.79 -4.00
N ASN A 349 -26.34 1.88 -4.74
CA ASN A 349 -27.23 2.33 -5.82
C ASN A 349 -26.53 3.09 -6.96
N GLN A 350 -25.19 3.01 -7.09
CA GLN A 350 -24.38 3.65 -8.15
C GLN A 350 -24.38 5.19 -8.22
N VAL A 351 -25.16 5.91 -7.40
CA VAL A 351 -25.29 7.38 -7.53
C VAL A 351 -24.23 8.16 -6.72
N ASN A 352 -23.90 7.73 -5.50
CA ASN A 352 -22.98 8.46 -4.62
C ASN A 352 -21.81 7.59 -4.19
N THR A 353 -20.70 8.26 -3.89
CA THR A 353 -19.52 7.58 -3.37
C THR A 353 -19.54 7.48 -1.85
N LEU A 354 -18.72 6.57 -1.32
CA LEU A 354 -18.48 6.46 0.12
C LEU A 354 -18.00 7.79 0.72
N GLY A 355 -17.14 8.53 0.02
CA GLY A 355 -16.67 9.84 0.44
C GLY A 355 -17.80 10.85 0.61
N TYR A 356 -18.76 10.87 -0.32
CA TYR A 356 -19.95 11.74 -0.22
C TYR A 356 -20.75 11.45 1.05
N TYR A 357 -21.10 10.18 1.27
CA TYR A 357 -21.92 9.78 2.42
C TYR A 357 -21.27 10.16 3.76
N LEU A 358 -19.95 9.92 3.87
CA LEU A 358 -19.19 10.21 5.08
C LEU A 358 -19.12 11.72 5.38
N LEU A 359 -18.91 12.54 4.34
CA LEU A 359 -18.88 13.99 4.48
C LEU A 359 -20.26 14.57 4.82
N GLU A 360 -21.32 14.02 4.23
CA GLU A 360 -22.70 14.41 4.54
C GLU A 360 -23.05 14.12 6.01
N GLU A 361 -22.67 12.95 6.53
CA GLU A 361 -22.88 12.61 7.94
C GLU A 361 -22.02 13.45 8.90
N ALA A 362 -20.76 13.71 8.55
CA ALA A 362 -19.91 14.61 9.32
C ALA A 362 -20.53 16.02 9.41
N LEU A 363 -21.14 16.49 8.31
CA LEU A 363 -21.84 17.77 8.26
C LEU A 363 -23.09 17.75 9.16
N LYS A 364 -23.95 16.72 9.08
CA LYS A 364 -25.17 16.59 9.91
C LYS A 364 -24.87 16.61 11.40
N ASN A 365 -23.77 15.99 11.81
CA ASN A 365 -23.37 15.87 13.21
C ASN A 365 -22.44 17.00 13.70
N ASN A 366 -22.18 18.01 12.86
CA ASN A 366 -21.20 19.07 13.11
C ASN A 366 -19.81 18.55 13.56
N ASP A 367 -19.39 17.39 13.04
CA ASP A 367 -18.18 16.71 13.46
C ASP A 367 -16.93 17.29 12.76
N HIS A 368 -16.32 18.31 13.37
CA HIS A 368 -15.07 18.95 12.92
C HIS A 368 -13.93 17.99 12.72
N PHE A 369 -13.86 16.99 13.57
CA PHE A 369 -12.81 16.03 13.52
C PHE A 369 -12.95 15.15 12.28
N MET A 370 -14.14 14.59 12.06
CA MET A 370 -14.43 13.76 10.89
C MET A 370 -14.30 14.55 9.59
N MET A 371 -14.84 15.78 9.56
CA MET A 371 -14.74 16.66 8.40
C MET A 371 -13.28 16.95 8.04
N ASN A 372 -12.46 17.38 9.02
CA ASN A 372 -11.03 17.58 8.80
C ASN A 372 -10.35 16.30 8.33
N CYS A 373 -10.64 15.14 8.92
CA CYS A 373 -9.99 13.90 8.52
C CYS A 373 -10.37 13.47 7.09
N LEU A 374 -11.64 13.61 6.69
CA LEU A 374 -12.10 13.24 5.35
C LEU A 374 -11.60 14.21 4.28
N LEU A 375 -11.45 15.49 4.61
CA LEU A 375 -10.89 16.49 3.70
C LEU A 375 -9.35 16.44 3.65
N ASP A 376 -8.69 16.28 4.78
CA ASP A 376 -7.23 16.21 4.86
C ASP A 376 -6.69 14.87 4.38
N ASN A 377 -7.43 13.77 4.52
CA ASN A 377 -6.93 12.44 4.16
C ASN A 377 -7.73 11.77 3.05
N GLY A 378 -8.91 12.28 2.72
CA GLY A 378 -9.76 11.66 1.70
C GLY A 378 -9.40 12.06 0.28
N THR A 379 -9.62 11.11 -0.63
CA THR A 379 -9.82 11.34 -2.07
C THR A 379 -11.29 11.64 -2.36
N ALA A 380 -12.05 12.02 -1.32
CA ALA A 380 -13.48 12.25 -1.40
C ALA A 380 -13.75 13.39 -2.39
N ASN A 381 -14.57 13.09 -3.39
CA ASN A 381 -14.84 14.03 -4.45
C ASN A 381 -15.88 15.07 -3.98
N LEU A 382 -15.38 16.25 -3.61
CA LEU A 382 -16.21 17.38 -3.19
C LEU A 382 -17.12 17.94 -4.30
N PHE A 383 -16.90 17.54 -5.55
CA PHE A 383 -17.73 17.97 -6.68
C PHE A 383 -18.98 17.10 -6.87
N GLU A 384 -19.17 16.05 -6.06
CA GLU A 384 -20.37 15.23 -6.07
C GLU A 384 -21.65 16.00 -5.66
N GLN A 385 -22.76 15.59 -6.26
CA GLN A 385 -24.07 16.19 -6.07
C GLN A 385 -25.15 15.13 -6.30
N GLN A 386 -26.08 14.97 -5.35
CA GLN A 386 -27.30 14.19 -5.56
C GLN A 386 -28.31 14.93 -6.45
N ALA A 387 -29.07 14.16 -7.24
CA ALA A 387 -30.09 14.72 -8.11
C ALA A 387 -31.16 15.47 -7.29
N GLY A 388 -31.35 16.76 -7.59
CA GLY A 388 -32.32 17.60 -6.89
C GLY A 388 -31.81 18.22 -5.58
N GLU A 389 -30.60 17.85 -5.13
CA GLU A 389 -29.99 18.42 -3.93
C GLU A 389 -28.94 19.49 -4.25
N LYS A 390 -28.62 20.29 -3.24
CA LYS A 390 -27.54 21.27 -3.32
C LYS A 390 -26.17 20.55 -3.37
N PRO A 391 -25.18 21.03 -4.13
CA PRO A 391 -23.83 20.46 -4.13
C PRO A 391 -23.23 20.34 -2.72
N LEU A 392 -22.60 19.20 -2.42
CA LEU A 392 -22.06 18.91 -1.08
C LEU A 392 -21.06 19.97 -0.63
N LEU A 393 -20.15 20.40 -1.52
CA LEU A 393 -19.21 21.49 -1.23
C LEU A 393 -19.91 22.78 -0.77
N LEU A 394 -21.03 23.12 -1.41
CA LEU A 394 -21.81 24.31 -1.05
C LEU A 394 -22.51 24.12 0.30
N GLN A 395 -23.03 22.93 0.58
CA GLN A 395 -23.65 22.62 1.87
C GLN A 395 -22.63 22.75 3.03
N ILE A 396 -21.43 22.18 2.87
CA ILE A 396 -20.36 22.26 3.87
C ILE A 396 -19.90 23.71 4.07
N TYR A 397 -19.72 24.46 2.97
CA TYR A 397 -19.25 25.84 3.04
C TYR A 397 -20.27 26.82 3.64
N GLU A 398 -21.57 26.50 3.60
CA GLU A 398 -22.59 27.32 4.25
C GLU A 398 -22.59 27.19 5.77
N ASN A 399 -22.09 26.09 6.30
CA ASN A 399 -21.86 25.93 7.72
C ASN A 399 -20.65 26.81 8.15
N PRO A 400 -20.87 27.83 9.03
CA PRO A 400 -19.81 28.75 9.45
C PRO A 400 -18.59 28.06 10.05
N ASP A 401 -18.81 26.93 10.71
CA ASP A 401 -17.77 26.23 11.46
C ASP A 401 -16.79 25.49 10.53
N PHE A 402 -17.24 25.10 9.33
CA PHE A 402 -16.44 24.38 8.33
C PHE A 402 -15.86 25.27 7.23
N LYS A 403 -16.25 26.56 7.15
CA LYS A 403 -15.77 27.48 6.10
C LYS A 403 -14.24 27.52 5.99
N LYS A 404 -13.57 27.71 7.13
CA LYS A 404 -12.11 27.80 7.18
C LYS A 404 -11.46 26.49 6.73
N VAL A 405 -11.99 25.36 7.19
CA VAL A 405 -11.53 24.02 6.80
C VAL A 405 -11.58 23.83 5.28
N ILE A 406 -12.68 24.24 4.63
CA ILE A 406 -12.82 24.13 3.17
C ILE A 406 -11.84 25.04 2.43
N LEU A 407 -11.64 26.28 2.88
CA LEU A 407 -10.67 27.18 2.24
C LEU A 407 -9.23 26.67 2.38
N ASP A 408 -8.85 26.21 3.57
CA ASP A 408 -7.54 25.62 3.85
C ASP A 408 -7.32 24.37 2.98
N HIS A 409 -8.35 23.53 2.83
CA HIS A 409 -8.31 22.37 1.95
C HIS A 409 -8.12 22.77 0.48
N ILE A 410 -8.91 23.72 -0.05
CA ILE A 410 -8.79 24.21 -1.43
C ILE A 410 -7.38 24.76 -1.68
N TYR A 411 -6.84 25.52 -0.73
CA TYR A 411 -5.51 26.12 -0.83
C TYR A 411 -4.39 25.06 -0.84
N SER A 412 -4.45 24.11 0.10
CA SER A 412 -3.40 23.12 0.32
C SER A 412 -3.38 22.01 -0.72
N ARG A 413 -4.56 21.51 -1.11
CA ARG A 413 -4.69 20.32 -1.98
C ARG A 413 -4.65 20.63 -3.47
N GLN A 414 -4.97 21.86 -3.85
CA GLN A 414 -4.96 22.29 -5.25
C GLN A 414 -5.76 21.33 -6.17
N THR A 415 -6.85 20.75 -5.66
CA THR A 415 -7.59 19.64 -6.29
C THR A 415 -8.00 19.93 -7.74
N LEU A 416 -8.41 21.17 -8.04
CA LEU A 416 -8.74 21.59 -9.40
C LEU A 416 -7.55 21.53 -10.37
N ILE A 417 -6.33 21.84 -9.91
CA ILE A 417 -5.12 21.77 -10.74
C ILE A 417 -4.84 20.33 -11.11
N THR A 418 -4.85 19.44 -10.11
CA THR A 418 -4.63 18.00 -10.33
C THR A 418 -5.68 17.42 -11.27
N LEU A 419 -6.95 17.74 -11.05
CA LEU A 419 -8.04 17.30 -11.92
C LEU A 419 -7.90 17.82 -13.36
N ALA A 420 -7.57 19.11 -13.52
CA ALA A 420 -7.35 19.69 -14.85
C ALA A 420 -6.15 19.05 -15.56
N GLN A 421 -5.06 18.76 -14.85
CA GLN A 421 -3.88 18.11 -15.40
C GLN A 421 -4.20 16.70 -15.90
N GLU A 422 -4.99 15.93 -15.13
CA GLU A 422 -5.40 14.57 -15.47
C GLU A 422 -6.38 14.54 -16.64
N VAL A 423 -7.47 15.30 -16.55
CA VAL A 423 -8.58 15.31 -17.52
C VAL A 423 -8.14 15.91 -18.86
N LEU A 424 -7.33 16.98 -18.84
CA LEU A 424 -6.94 17.72 -20.03
C LEU A 424 -5.53 17.38 -20.52
N LYS A 425 -4.96 16.24 -20.10
CA LYS A 425 -3.59 15.82 -20.48
C LYS A 425 -3.31 15.81 -21.99
N ASN A 426 -4.34 15.59 -22.81
CA ASN A 426 -4.24 15.56 -24.26
C ASN A 426 -4.66 16.89 -24.93
N TYR A 427 -4.99 17.92 -24.15
CA TYR A 427 -5.52 19.21 -24.61
C TYR A 427 -4.71 20.35 -23.98
N SER A 428 -3.45 20.47 -24.38
CA SER A 428 -2.47 21.36 -23.73
C SER A 428 -2.90 22.83 -23.64
N GLU A 429 -3.59 23.38 -24.65
CA GLU A 429 -4.12 24.75 -24.64
C GLU A 429 -5.20 24.92 -23.55
N SER A 430 -6.22 24.04 -23.55
CA SER A 430 -7.27 24.03 -22.53
C SER A 430 -6.71 23.76 -21.12
N GLN A 431 -5.75 22.86 -21.00
CA GLN A 431 -5.08 22.53 -19.75
C GLN A 431 -4.37 23.76 -19.16
N SER A 432 -3.59 24.48 -19.98
CA SER A 432 -2.88 25.69 -19.54
C SER A 432 -3.85 26.76 -19.03
N ILE A 433 -4.94 27.00 -19.78
CA ILE A 433 -5.95 28.00 -19.40
C ILE A 433 -6.62 27.62 -18.07
N MET A 434 -6.96 26.34 -17.89
CA MET A 434 -7.61 25.85 -16.66
C MET A 434 -6.69 25.89 -15.44
N VAL A 435 -5.41 25.55 -15.61
CA VAL A 435 -4.43 25.63 -14.52
C VAL A 435 -4.25 27.08 -14.08
N GLU A 436 -4.17 28.04 -15.02
CA GLU A 436 -4.11 29.47 -14.68
C GLU A 436 -5.36 29.95 -13.93
N LEU A 437 -6.55 29.51 -14.35
CA LEU A 437 -7.81 29.80 -13.68
C LEU A 437 -7.85 29.23 -12.26
N ALA A 438 -7.44 27.98 -12.09
CA ALA A 438 -7.38 27.31 -10.79
C ALA A 438 -6.41 28.02 -9.83
N TYR A 439 -5.22 28.44 -10.30
CA TYR A 439 -4.31 29.24 -9.49
C TYR A 439 -4.90 30.57 -9.05
N ALA A 440 -5.69 31.24 -9.90
CA ALA A 440 -6.36 32.49 -9.54
C ALA A 440 -7.38 32.26 -8.40
N LEU A 441 -8.16 31.18 -8.46
CA LEU A 441 -9.12 30.81 -7.41
C LEU A 441 -8.42 30.40 -6.11
N ILE A 442 -7.35 29.61 -6.19
CA ILE A 442 -6.53 29.24 -5.04
C ILE A 442 -5.93 30.48 -4.37
N ASN A 443 -5.46 31.46 -5.13
CA ASN A 443 -4.96 32.72 -4.55
C ASN A 443 -6.06 33.56 -3.89
N TYR A 444 -7.31 33.42 -4.35
CA TYR A 444 -8.44 34.12 -3.77
C TYR A 444 -8.85 33.54 -2.41
N THR A 445 -8.60 32.25 -2.11
CA THR A 445 -8.92 31.65 -0.80
C THR A 445 -8.23 32.38 0.35
N LYS A 446 -6.95 32.75 0.19
CA LYS A 446 -6.19 33.55 1.18
C LYS A 446 -6.84 34.87 1.54
N ARG A 447 -7.59 35.47 0.61
CA ARG A 447 -8.31 36.72 0.87
C ARG A 447 -9.58 36.46 1.66
N LEU A 448 -10.29 35.39 1.33
CA LEU A 448 -11.47 34.94 2.07
C LEU A 448 -11.10 34.50 3.50
N GLU A 449 -9.98 33.79 3.69
CA GLU A 449 -9.45 33.45 5.02
C GLU A 449 -9.16 34.69 5.86
N LYS A 450 -8.51 35.70 5.29
CA LYS A 450 -8.29 36.99 5.97
C LYS A 450 -9.59 37.67 6.36
N ILE A 451 -10.63 37.56 5.52
CA ILE A 451 -11.95 38.09 5.81
C ILE A 451 -12.58 37.32 6.99
N ILE A 452 -12.53 35.98 6.97
CA ILE A 452 -12.99 35.09 8.05
C ILE A 452 -12.28 35.41 9.38
N ASP A 453 -10.96 35.53 9.37
CA ASP A 453 -10.18 35.85 10.58
C ASP A 453 -10.42 37.31 11.04
N SER A 454 -10.81 38.21 10.13
CA SER A 454 -11.19 39.60 10.42
C SER A 454 -12.62 39.76 10.94
N TYR A 455 -13.44 38.69 10.99
CA TYR A 455 -14.79 38.72 11.58
C TYR A 455 -14.82 38.96 13.11
N LYS A 456 -13.67 39.27 13.73
CA LYS A 456 -13.61 40.17 14.89
C LYS A 456 -13.99 41.60 14.46
N LEU A 457 -15.21 41.75 13.95
CA LEU A 457 -15.76 42.99 13.41
C LEU A 457 -15.58 44.14 14.41
N SER A 458 -15.08 45.27 13.91
CA SER A 458 -15.17 46.53 14.65
C SER A 458 -16.64 46.88 14.91
N GLY A 459 -16.96 47.62 15.97
CA GLY A 459 -18.35 47.98 16.31
C GLY A 459 -19.13 48.65 15.16
N PHE A 460 -18.42 49.29 14.22
CA PHE A 460 -18.96 49.95 13.04
C PHE A 460 -19.46 48.98 11.96
N GLU A 461 -18.74 47.89 11.70
CA GLU A 461 -19.18 46.90 10.69
C GLU A 461 -20.37 46.07 11.18
N ARG A 462 -20.45 45.80 12.49
CA ARG A 462 -21.66 45.22 13.10
C ARG A 462 -22.87 46.13 12.92
N LEU A 463 -22.70 47.44 13.06
CA LEU A 463 -23.77 48.42 12.84
C LEU A 463 -24.18 48.47 11.35
N LEU A 464 -23.22 48.50 10.43
CA LEU A 464 -23.48 48.45 8.99
C LEU A 464 -24.21 47.17 8.56
N ASN A 465 -23.83 46.01 9.11
CA ASN A 465 -24.52 44.75 8.83
C ASN A 465 -25.96 44.77 9.35
N ARG A 466 -26.20 45.26 10.57
CA ARG A 466 -27.57 45.43 11.11
C ARG A 466 -28.41 46.41 10.28
N LEU A 467 -27.80 47.48 9.77
CA LEU A 467 -28.49 48.42 8.88
C LEU A 467 -28.85 47.76 7.55
N ARG A 468 -27.93 46.99 6.95
CA ARG A 468 -28.18 46.25 5.72
C ARG A 468 -29.28 45.19 5.90
N GLU A 469 -29.25 44.42 6.99
CA GLU A 469 -30.31 43.47 7.33
C GLU A 469 -31.67 44.17 7.48
N ARG A 470 -31.70 45.34 8.14
CA ARG A 470 -32.93 46.13 8.29
C ARG A 470 -33.50 46.66 6.97
N PHE A 471 -32.64 46.88 5.97
CA PHE A 471 -33.03 47.37 4.65
C PHE A 471 -33.03 46.27 3.57
N GLU A 472 -32.92 44.99 3.96
CA GLU A 472 -32.85 43.83 3.04
C GLU A 472 -31.75 43.97 1.96
N LEU A 473 -30.70 44.73 2.25
CA LEU A 473 -29.58 44.94 1.34
C LEU A 473 -28.61 43.75 1.45
N ALA A 474 -28.26 43.15 0.31
CA ALA A 474 -27.28 42.07 0.27
C ALA A 474 -25.94 42.51 0.87
N ASN A 475 -25.35 41.65 1.71
CA ASN A 475 -24.00 41.87 2.20
C ASN A 475 -23.00 41.47 1.10
N PRO A 476 -22.25 42.42 0.50
CA PRO A 476 -21.37 42.11 -0.62
C PRO A 476 -20.31 41.07 -0.25
N SER A 477 -19.77 41.08 0.97
CA SER A 477 -18.77 40.08 1.38
C SER A 477 -19.34 38.66 1.37
N LYS A 478 -20.56 38.51 1.91
CA LYS A 478 -21.25 37.22 1.99
C LYS A 478 -21.66 36.72 0.59
N GLN A 479 -22.07 37.65 -0.28
CA GLN A 479 -22.37 37.36 -1.68
C GLN A 479 -21.10 36.91 -2.44
N ARG A 480 -19.96 37.59 -2.26
CA ARG A 480 -18.68 37.21 -2.89
C ARG A 480 -18.15 35.87 -2.40
N GLU A 481 -18.38 35.51 -1.13
CA GLU A 481 -18.08 34.18 -0.60
C GLU A 481 -18.89 33.08 -1.29
N GLN A 482 -20.20 33.30 -1.48
CA GLN A 482 -21.09 32.35 -2.15
C GLN A 482 -20.74 32.19 -3.63
N GLU A 483 -20.55 33.32 -4.34
CA GLU A 483 -20.13 33.31 -5.75
C GLU A 483 -18.79 32.57 -5.92
N PHE A 484 -17.82 32.78 -5.03
CA PHE A 484 -16.54 32.07 -5.08
C PHE A 484 -16.70 30.55 -5.03
N ILE A 485 -17.40 30.03 -4.01
CA ILE A 485 -17.51 28.59 -3.81
C ILE A 485 -18.35 27.93 -4.92
N GLU A 486 -19.35 28.66 -5.44
CA GLU A 486 -20.17 28.22 -6.56
C GLU A 486 -19.35 28.15 -7.86
N ILE A 487 -18.55 29.17 -8.14
CA ILE A 487 -17.64 29.18 -9.30
C ILE A 487 -16.63 28.02 -9.18
N TYR A 488 -16.03 27.83 -8.00
CA TYR A 488 -15.08 26.74 -7.75
C TYR A 488 -15.71 25.36 -8.03
N TRP A 489 -16.93 25.14 -7.51
CA TRP A 489 -17.65 23.89 -7.75
C TRP A 489 -18.00 23.68 -9.24
N ARG A 490 -18.56 24.69 -9.91
CA ARG A 490 -18.95 24.61 -11.33
C ARG A 490 -17.76 24.33 -12.24
N ILE A 491 -16.58 24.85 -11.92
CA ILE A 491 -15.32 24.56 -12.62
C ILE A 491 -14.91 23.10 -12.45
N GLY A 492 -15.02 22.54 -11.23
CA GLY A 492 -14.79 21.11 -11.01
C GLY A 492 -15.79 20.24 -11.77
N LYS A 493 -17.08 20.62 -11.74
CA LYS A 493 -18.14 19.93 -12.49
C LYS A 493 -17.90 19.94 -14.00
N SER A 494 -17.47 21.08 -14.57
CA SER A 494 -17.21 21.17 -16.01
C SER A 494 -16.04 20.28 -16.45
N LEU A 495 -15.00 20.14 -15.62
CA LEU A 495 -13.91 19.19 -15.83
C LEU A 495 -14.40 17.74 -15.81
N THR A 496 -15.22 17.36 -14.82
CA THR A 496 -15.80 16.01 -14.75
C THR A 496 -16.70 15.71 -15.96
N LEU A 497 -17.49 16.69 -16.40
CA LEU A 497 -18.35 16.55 -17.58
C LEU A 497 -17.56 16.44 -18.89
N PHE A 498 -16.40 17.11 -19.00
CA PHE A 498 -15.57 17.09 -20.20
C PHE A 498 -15.15 15.66 -20.59
N HIS A 499 -14.91 14.80 -19.59
CA HIS A 499 -14.42 13.43 -19.77
C HIS A 499 -15.39 12.38 -19.21
N ASN A 500 -16.66 12.50 -19.59
CA ASN A 500 -17.73 11.62 -19.13
C ASN A 500 -17.43 10.13 -19.47
N ALA A 501 -17.49 9.25 -18.46
CA ALA A 501 -17.21 7.82 -18.58
C ALA A 501 -15.84 7.48 -19.22
N GLY A 502 -14.84 8.36 -19.08
CA GLY A 502 -13.49 8.14 -19.59
C GLY A 502 -13.30 8.43 -21.09
N ASN A 503 -14.30 9.01 -21.75
CA ASN A 503 -14.23 9.38 -23.17
C ASN A 503 -14.60 10.85 -23.40
N VAL A 504 -13.88 11.53 -24.31
CA VAL A 504 -14.26 12.88 -24.77
C VAL A 504 -15.14 12.75 -26.00
N THR A 505 -16.34 13.34 -25.94
CA THR A 505 -17.32 13.36 -27.03
C THR A 505 -17.76 14.79 -27.29
N VAL A 506 -18.37 15.05 -28.46
CA VAL A 506 -18.95 16.37 -28.74
C VAL A 506 -19.98 16.76 -27.65
N GLN A 507 -20.81 15.81 -27.23
CA GLN A 507 -21.79 16.03 -26.16
C GLN A 507 -21.14 16.35 -24.81
N SER A 508 -20.03 15.69 -24.47
CA SER A 508 -19.32 15.93 -23.20
C SER A 508 -18.70 17.33 -23.18
N ILE A 509 -18.15 17.79 -24.31
CA ILE A 509 -17.63 19.15 -24.46
C ILE A 509 -18.78 20.19 -24.38
N SER A 510 -19.90 19.97 -25.07
CA SER A 510 -21.04 20.90 -25.02
C SER A 510 -21.65 21.01 -23.62
N ASN A 511 -21.74 19.90 -22.88
CA ASN A 511 -22.20 19.92 -21.48
C ASN A 511 -21.24 20.72 -20.58
N ALA A 512 -19.93 20.57 -20.78
CA ALA A 512 -18.93 21.36 -20.08
C ALA A 512 -19.05 22.86 -20.41
N GLN A 513 -19.21 23.22 -21.69
CA GLN A 513 -19.40 24.60 -22.15
C GLN A 513 -20.65 25.24 -21.54
N SER A 514 -21.78 24.52 -21.47
CA SER A 514 -22.99 25.01 -20.80
C SER A 514 -22.76 25.36 -19.34
N THR A 515 -21.89 24.62 -18.64
CA THR A 515 -21.53 24.93 -17.25
C THR A 515 -20.63 26.17 -17.16
N LEU A 516 -19.75 26.38 -18.15
CA LEU A 516 -18.90 27.58 -18.24
C LEU A 516 -19.73 28.85 -18.51
N ASP A 517 -20.80 28.74 -19.31
CA ASP A 517 -21.71 29.86 -19.59
C ASP A 517 -22.41 30.37 -18.32
N GLU A 518 -22.79 29.46 -17.42
CA GLU A 518 -23.37 29.84 -16.13
C GLU A 518 -22.36 30.61 -15.27
N ILE A 519 -21.08 30.23 -15.31
CA ILE A 519 -20.01 30.92 -14.58
C ILE A 519 -19.76 32.32 -15.15
N ILE A 520 -19.80 32.45 -16.48
CA ILE A 520 -19.69 33.75 -17.18
C ILE A 520 -20.85 34.65 -16.76
N ALA A 521 -22.09 34.14 -16.78
CA ALA A 521 -23.26 34.90 -16.38
C ALA A 521 -23.19 35.39 -14.92
N ILE A 522 -22.72 34.55 -13.98
CA ILE A 522 -22.48 34.96 -12.58
C ILE A 522 -21.48 36.13 -12.54
N SER A 523 -20.40 36.04 -13.31
CA SER A 523 -19.33 37.05 -13.32
C SER A 523 -19.74 38.36 -13.99
N GLU A 524 -20.46 38.30 -15.10
CA GLU A 524 -21.01 39.48 -15.78
C GLU A 524 -22.05 40.20 -14.92
N HIS A 525 -22.92 39.44 -14.25
CA HIS A 525 -23.87 40.00 -13.30
C HIS A 525 -23.15 40.73 -12.15
N ALA A 526 -22.13 40.08 -11.58
CA ALA A 526 -21.27 40.63 -10.55
C ALA A 526 -20.54 41.93 -10.94
N ASP A 527 -20.13 42.06 -12.21
CA ASP A 527 -19.45 43.24 -12.75
C ASP A 527 -20.43 44.37 -13.11
N SER A 528 -21.67 44.02 -13.48
CA SER A 528 -22.75 44.98 -13.74
C SER A 528 -23.33 45.62 -12.47
N GLY A 529 -23.08 45.03 -11.29
CA GLY A 529 -23.56 45.49 -9.99
C GLY A 529 -22.97 46.82 -9.51
N TRP A 530 -23.62 47.42 -8.51
CA TRP A 530 -23.27 48.75 -7.94
C TRP A 530 -21.85 48.84 -7.36
N LEU A 531 -21.20 47.70 -7.08
CA LEU A 531 -19.87 47.57 -6.47
C LEU A 531 -18.79 47.12 -7.46
N ARG A 532 -18.87 47.60 -8.72
CA ARG A 532 -17.92 47.34 -9.83
C ARG A 532 -16.54 46.88 -9.36
N GLY A 533 -16.14 45.69 -9.83
CA GLY A 533 -14.79 45.16 -9.70
C GLY A 533 -14.54 44.37 -8.43
N SER A 534 -14.82 43.06 -8.47
CA SER A 534 -14.17 42.10 -7.58
C SER A 534 -12.92 41.56 -8.27
N GLU A 535 -11.83 41.36 -7.51
CA GLU A 535 -10.65 40.67 -8.04
C GLU A 535 -10.96 39.22 -8.45
N LEU A 536 -12.03 38.63 -7.89
CA LEU A 536 -12.56 37.33 -8.31
C LEU A 536 -12.96 37.32 -9.80
N HIS A 537 -13.71 38.33 -10.25
CA HIS A 537 -14.33 38.34 -11.59
C HIS A 537 -13.48 39.04 -12.66
N TYR A 538 -12.60 39.97 -12.25
CA TYR A 538 -11.78 40.81 -13.13
C TYR A 538 -11.01 40.07 -14.24
N LYS A 539 -10.68 38.78 -14.03
CA LYS A 539 -9.96 37.93 -15.00
C LYS A 539 -10.71 36.66 -15.38
N LEU A 540 -11.87 36.40 -14.78
CA LEU A 540 -12.55 35.11 -14.91
C LEU A 540 -13.19 34.97 -16.29
N THR A 541 -14.03 35.93 -16.69
CA THR A 541 -14.79 35.90 -17.95
C THR A 541 -13.88 35.72 -19.16
N LYS A 542 -12.86 36.57 -19.30
CA LYS A 542 -11.90 36.49 -20.42
C LYS A 542 -11.19 35.14 -20.51
N ARG A 543 -10.90 34.49 -19.39
CA ARG A 543 -10.23 33.17 -19.37
C ARG A 543 -11.19 32.04 -19.70
N LEU A 544 -12.44 32.14 -19.27
CA LEU A 544 -13.50 31.21 -19.63
C LEU A 544 -13.82 31.28 -21.12
N ASP A 545 -13.84 32.48 -21.71
CA ASP A 545 -14.00 32.65 -23.16
C ASP A 545 -12.88 31.95 -23.95
N LEU A 546 -11.62 32.16 -23.56
CA LEU A 546 -10.48 31.48 -24.19
C LEU A 546 -10.56 29.96 -24.05
N LEU A 547 -11.03 29.47 -22.90
CA LEU A 547 -11.22 28.04 -22.69
C LEU A 547 -12.29 27.47 -23.63
N LYS A 548 -13.42 28.19 -23.78
CA LYS A 548 -14.50 27.80 -24.70
C LYS A 548 -14.02 27.78 -26.14
N ASP A 549 -13.27 28.79 -26.57
CA ASP A 549 -12.67 28.84 -27.91
C ASP A 549 -11.77 27.62 -28.18
N SER A 550 -10.95 27.24 -27.19
CA SER A 550 -10.12 26.03 -27.26
C SER A 550 -10.98 24.75 -27.33
N MET A 551 -12.06 24.67 -26.55
CA MET A 551 -13.01 23.55 -26.60
C MET A 551 -13.71 23.43 -27.97
N ASP A 552 -14.05 24.54 -28.63
CA ASP A 552 -14.62 24.54 -29.97
C ASP A 552 -13.64 24.02 -31.03
N LYS A 553 -12.34 24.32 -30.90
CA LYS A 553 -11.30 23.72 -31.74
C LYS A 553 -11.28 22.19 -31.56
N ASN A 554 -11.44 21.71 -30.34
CA ASN A 554 -11.47 20.27 -30.03
C ASN A 554 -12.71 19.58 -30.64
N ILE A 555 -13.90 20.21 -30.56
CA ILE A 555 -15.11 19.71 -31.24
C ILE A 555 -14.88 19.56 -32.75
N LYS A 556 -14.30 20.58 -33.38
CA LYS A 556 -14.00 20.55 -34.83
C LYS A 556 -13.04 19.41 -35.18
N SER A 557 -12.02 19.18 -34.36
CA SER A 557 -11.07 18.08 -34.52
C SER A 557 -11.74 16.70 -34.41
N LEU A 558 -12.52 16.48 -33.35
CA LEU A 558 -13.24 15.22 -33.11
C LEU A 558 -14.26 14.92 -34.23
N THR A 559 -14.97 15.95 -34.69
CA THR A 559 -15.94 15.81 -35.79
C THR A 559 -15.23 15.42 -37.09
N LYS A 560 -14.06 16.01 -37.36
CA LYS A 560 -13.24 15.68 -38.53
C LYS A 560 -12.72 14.23 -38.47
N GLN A 561 -12.21 13.79 -37.32
CA GLN A 561 -11.78 12.40 -37.11
C GLN A 561 -12.93 11.39 -37.29
N ALA A 562 -14.13 11.72 -36.80
CA ALA A 562 -15.31 10.88 -36.99
C ALA A 562 -15.71 10.78 -38.47
N GLN A 563 -15.65 11.88 -39.21
CA GLN A 563 -15.91 11.90 -40.66
C GLN A 563 -14.88 11.09 -41.45
N GLU A 564 -13.60 11.20 -41.13
CA GLU A 564 -12.52 10.42 -41.74
C GLU A 564 -12.68 8.91 -41.43
N SER A 565 -13.09 8.57 -40.21
CA SER A 565 -13.37 7.18 -39.81
C SER A 565 -14.55 6.57 -40.57
N ILE A 566 -15.66 7.32 -40.71
CA ILE A 566 -16.82 6.92 -41.52
C ILE A 566 -16.44 6.74 -42.99
N HIS A 567 -15.60 7.63 -43.52
CA HIS A 567 -15.14 7.51 -44.90
C HIS A 567 -14.28 6.26 -45.11
N THR A 568 -13.44 5.92 -44.13
CA THR A 568 -12.58 4.72 -44.15
C THR A 568 -13.40 3.43 -44.04
N VAL A 569 -14.43 3.41 -43.20
CA VAL A 569 -15.36 2.26 -43.09
C VAL A 569 -16.12 2.06 -44.41
N LYS A 570 -16.64 3.14 -45.02
CA LYS A 570 -17.27 3.04 -46.35
C LYS A 570 -16.33 2.49 -47.42
N ILE A 571 -15.08 2.92 -47.44
CA ILE A 571 -14.08 2.40 -48.39
C ILE A 571 -13.85 0.90 -48.17
N ASN A 572 -13.81 0.44 -46.91
CA ASN A 572 -13.64 -0.98 -46.60
C ASN A 572 -14.89 -1.81 -46.96
N GLU A 573 -16.10 -1.30 -46.71
CA GLU A 573 -17.35 -1.93 -47.14
C GLU A 573 -17.43 -2.03 -48.68
N ASP A 574 -17.05 -0.96 -49.39
CA ASP A 574 -16.99 -0.94 -50.86
C ASP A 574 -15.94 -1.93 -51.41
N LEU A 575 -14.81 -2.09 -50.72
CA LEU A 575 -13.79 -3.10 -51.07
C LEU A 575 -14.28 -4.53 -50.83
N GLU A 576 -15.05 -4.77 -49.76
CA GLU A 576 -15.59 -6.09 -49.42
C GLU A 576 -16.71 -6.54 -50.37
N ILE A 577 -17.55 -5.58 -50.82
CA ILE A 577 -18.54 -5.79 -51.90
C ILE A 577 -17.82 -6.13 -53.21
N ASN A 578 -16.79 -5.38 -53.60
CA ASN A 578 -16.01 -5.69 -54.80
C ASN A 578 -15.32 -7.07 -54.72
N PHE A 579 -14.80 -7.45 -53.55
CA PHE A 579 -14.19 -8.78 -53.36
C PHE A 579 -15.21 -9.92 -53.47
N THR A 580 -16.42 -9.73 -52.96
CA THR A 580 -17.49 -10.74 -53.06
C THR A 580 -18.02 -10.88 -54.48
N GLU A 581 -18.14 -9.79 -55.24
CA GLU A 581 -18.51 -9.82 -56.67
C GLU A 581 -17.45 -10.54 -57.52
N VAL A 582 -16.16 -10.24 -57.34
CA VAL A 582 -15.06 -10.91 -58.06
C VAL A 582 -15.01 -12.42 -57.73
N LYS A 583 -15.29 -12.78 -56.48
CA LYS A 583 -15.34 -14.19 -56.07
C LYS A 583 -16.53 -14.91 -56.71
N LYS A 584 -17.67 -14.24 -56.85
CA LYS A 584 -18.85 -14.77 -57.55
C LYS A 584 -18.57 -14.96 -59.04
N GLU A 585 -17.98 -13.97 -59.72
CA GLU A 585 -17.58 -14.10 -61.14
C GLU A 585 -16.62 -15.28 -61.38
N LYS A 586 -15.61 -15.47 -60.53
CA LYS A 586 -14.70 -16.64 -60.65
C LYS A 586 -15.42 -17.97 -60.42
N THR A 587 -16.43 -18.00 -59.55
CA THR A 587 -17.21 -19.20 -59.29
C THR A 587 -18.13 -19.52 -60.47
N ASP A 588 -18.75 -18.49 -61.05
CA ASP A 588 -19.59 -18.61 -62.24
C ASP A 588 -18.78 -19.00 -63.48
N GLN A 589 -17.58 -18.44 -63.67
CA GLN A 589 -16.65 -18.88 -64.73
C GLN A 589 -16.24 -20.35 -64.55
N LYS A 590 -15.92 -20.78 -63.33
CA LYS A 590 -15.57 -22.18 -63.06
C LYS A 590 -16.74 -23.12 -63.33
N THR A 591 -17.96 -22.69 -63.02
CA THR A 591 -19.19 -23.47 -63.26
C THR A 591 -19.50 -23.57 -64.76
N ASN A 592 -19.35 -22.48 -65.51
CA ASN A 592 -19.51 -22.47 -66.97
C ASN A 592 -18.50 -23.36 -67.67
N ILE A 593 -17.20 -23.28 -67.31
CA ILE A 593 -16.16 -24.16 -67.86
C ILE A 593 -16.48 -25.63 -67.57
N MET A 594 -16.99 -25.94 -66.37
CA MET A 594 -17.36 -27.30 -66.00
C MET A 594 -18.56 -27.83 -66.81
N GLN A 595 -19.56 -26.98 -67.07
CA GLN A 595 -20.68 -27.31 -67.96
C GLN A 595 -20.24 -27.52 -69.41
N GLU A 596 -19.36 -26.68 -69.93
CA GLU A 596 -18.81 -26.81 -71.29
C GLU A 596 -18.02 -28.13 -71.44
N CYS A 597 -17.24 -28.49 -70.41
CA CYS A 597 -16.51 -29.76 -70.37
C CYS A 597 -17.47 -30.97 -70.32
N LEU A 598 -18.58 -30.87 -69.59
CA LEU A 598 -19.62 -31.90 -69.53
C LEU A 598 -20.34 -32.07 -70.88
N GLN A 599 -20.66 -30.95 -71.54
CA GLN A 599 -21.27 -30.96 -72.88
C GLN A 599 -20.32 -31.58 -73.91
N ASN A 600 -19.04 -31.21 -73.88
CA ASN A 600 -18.02 -31.77 -74.77
C ASN A 600 -17.82 -33.28 -74.54
N GLN A 601 -17.82 -33.75 -73.27
CA GLN A 601 -17.80 -35.18 -72.97
C GLN A 601 -19.04 -35.90 -73.51
N THR A 602 -20.21 -35.27 -73.40
CA THR A 602 -21.46 -35.85 -73.89
C THR A 602 -21.46 -35.95 -75.42
N GLN A 603 -21.03 -34.89 -76.11
CA GLN A 603 -20.84 -34.90 -77.57
C GLN A 603 -19.82 -35.95 -78.00
N PHE A 604 -18.70 -36.07 -77.29
CA PHE A 604 -17.68 -37.09 -77.57
C PHE A 604 -18.24 -38.50 -77.43
N LYS A 605 -18.97 -38.81 -76.34
CA LYS A 605 -19.65 -40.09 -76.15
C LYS A 605 -20.66 -40.40 -77.26
N THR A 606 -21.43 -39.39 -77.68
CA THR A 606 -22.43 -39.52 -78.75
C THR A 606 -21.78 -39.80 -80.10
N THR A 607 -20.65 -39.14 -80.38
CA THR A 607 -19.87 -39.35 -81.61
C THR A 607 -19.23 -40.74 -81.64
N LEU A 608 -18.71 -41.19 -80.49
CA LEU A 608 -18.14 -42.53 -80.35
C LEU A 608 -19.21 -43.63 -80.55
N THR A 609 -20.40 -43.45 -79.97
CA THR A 609 -21.53 -44.39 -80.18
C THR A 609 -22.03 -44.40 -81.62
N MET A 610 -22.05 -43.24 -82.30
CA MET A 610 -22.35 -43.18 -83.73
C MET A 610 -21.30 -43.89 -84.59
N GLN A 611 -20.01 -43.74 -84.28
CA GLN A 611 -18.94 -44.47 -84.99
C GLN A 611 -19.05 -45.99 -84.78
N GLN A 612 -19.29 -46.44 -83.55
CA GLN A 612 -19.51 -47.85 -83.24
C GLN A 612 -20.75 -48.41 -83.95
N ALA A 613 -21.83 -47.63 -84.03
CA ALA A 613 -23.04 -48.01 -84.76
C ALA A 613 -22.82 -48.08 -86.29
N MET A 614 -21.96 -47.22 -86.86
CA MET A 614 -21.59 -47.28 -88.27
C MET A 614 -20.70 -48.48 -88.60
N GLU A 615 -19.79 -48.87 -87.70
CA GLU A 615 -19.00 -50.10 -87.87
C GLU A 615 -19.87 -51.36 -87.81
N LEU A 616 -20.83 -51.42 -86.88
CA LEU A 616 -21.81 -52.53 -86.81
C LEU A 616 -22.67 -52.64 -88.09
N LYS A 617 -23.03 -51.50 -88.70
CA LYS A 617 -23.72 -51.48 -90.01
C LYS A 617 -22.85 -51.92 -91.19
N LYS A 618 -21.52 -51.76 -91.12
CA LYS A 618 -20.60 -52.32 -92.13
C LYS A 618 -20.48 -53.83 -91.99
N ILE A 619 -20.51 -54.36 -90.77
CA ILE A 619 -20.43 -55.81 -90.51
C ILE A 619 -21.70 -56.52 -91.01
N SER A 620 -22.89 -55.92 -90.86
CA SER A 620 -24.15 -56.52 -91.35
C SER A 620 -24.33 -56.50 -92.87
N LYS A 621 -23.49 -55.77 -93.62
CA LYS A 621 -23.52 -55.72 -95.10
C LYS A 621 -22.59 -56.73 -95.77
N ASN A 622 -21.71 -57.38 -95.01
CA ASN A 622 -20.79 -58.40 -95.50
C ASN A 622 -21.28 -59.85 -95.27
N SER A 623 -22.51 -60.02 -94.76
CA SER A 623 -23.14 -61.33 -94.55
C SER A 623 -24.17 -61.73 -95.62
N GLU A 624 -24.37 -60.88 -96.65
CA GLU A 624 -25.05 -61.27 -97.89
C GLU A 624 -23.96 -61.42 -98.96
N VAL A 625 -23.59 -62.67 -99.28
CA VAL A 625 -22.89 -63.19 -100.50
C VAL A 625 -21.95 -64.33 -100.08
N LEU A 626 -22.36 -65.56 -100.43
CA LEU A 626 -21.74 -66.91 -100.36
C LEU A 626 -22.76 -67.83 -99.66
N GLU A 627 -23.45 -68.76 -100.33
CA GLU A 627 -22.91 -69.81 -101.18
C GLU A 627 -23.88 -70.28 -102.30
N SER A 628 -23.24 -70.80 -103.34
CA SER A 628 -23.74 -71.39 -104.58
C SER A 628 -23.76 -72.93 -104.55
N GLU A 629 -24.74 -73.50 -105.27
CA GLU A 629 -24.60 -74.66 -106.19
C GLU A 629 -24.76 -76.14 -105.71
N PRO A 630 -25.08 -77.11 -106.62
CA PRO A 630 -26.31 -77.92 -106.49
C PRO A 630 -26.21 -79.46 -106.63
N GLY A 631 -27.22 -80.15 -106.05
CA GLY A 631 -27.89 -81.38 -106.55
C GLY A 631 -27.26 -82.77 -106.27
N PRO A 632 -27.99 -83.90 -106.49
CA PRO A 632 -29.44 -84.09 -106.59
C PRO A 632 -30.02 -85.33 -105.84
N SER A 633 -31.35 -85.36 -105.73
CA SER A 633 -32.25 -86.54 -105.72
C SER A 633 -32.09 -87.65 -104.65
N THR A 634 -33.05 -87.74 -103.73
CA THR A 634 -33.95 -88.91 -103.64
C THR A 634 -35.24 -88.61 -102.86
N ARG A 635 -36.28 -89.38 -103.22
CA ARG A 635 -37.68 -89.34 -102.77
C ARG A 635 -37.90 -89.81 -101.31
N PHE A 636 -39.14 -89.55 -100.87
CA PHE A 636 -40.00 -90.31 -99.95
C PHE A 636 -40.26 -89.72 -98.56
N SER A 637 -41.48 -89.16 -98.45
CA SER A 637 -42.47 -89.28 -97.37
C SER A 637 -42.48 -90.63 -96.60
N PRO A 638 -43.35 -90.84 -95.61
CA PRO A 638 -43.79 -89.98 -94.48
C PRO A 638 -43.95 -90.80 -93.16
N ARG A 639 -44.50 -90.12 -92.15
CA ARG A 639 -45.39 -90.61 -91.07
C ARG A 639 -44.79 -91.11 -89.76
N LEU A 640 -45.56 -90.75 -88.73
CA LEU A 640 -45.66 -91.20 -87.34
C LEU A 640 -44.78 -90.47 -86.33
#